data_AF-A0A8H4RA22-F1
#
_entry.id   AF-A0A8H4RA22-F1
#
_cell.length_a   1.000
_cell.length_b   1.000
_cell.length_c   1.000
_cell.angle_alpha   90.00
_cell.angle_beta   90.00
_cell.angle_gamma   90.00
#
_symmetry.space_group_name_H-M   'P 1'
#
loop_
_entity.id
_entity.type
_entity.pdbx_description
1 polymer ?
#
loop_
_entity_poly.entity_id
_entity_poly.type
_entity_poly.pdbx_seq_one_letter_code
_entity_poly.pdbx_strand_id
1 'polypeptide(L)'
;MNDKAFALRLEDYTWRQDLTDQYPLEWKRRACGTEAVAGVKEHNNVGNHELFLNAIIQTHIDHLTLHDLVDAAQDVLIQMRFRLPHIAYTFSWEESSSNNPSCLLTYQAPRDEAEAHRWAEQRVIVHCTTKSPLEIYEEIEQKRYEGGNPRGAPAFSIHIIASLPDQASLVGNAETHLLFHANHIPFDGAGLFATVGDFINSLASKISSNSSSVPPVIAWEQSAKNLKHAAIELLAPSQELSGTPFRDSCNAQIASMMRSKDNWGLPTLPLKSRPLPQTSFLNFTPIESGTILEATKSLLGTRGTITHVTHAAIYLALLKHNPPLGPGVLDTQIFAFASPVDGRRFFNTEYTSGRKSYYGLCQSIAHIVIEDIKADAEALKTENDKTWREIMIRVAKRTREQYDEHLSQPNVLSAAIAVMEFVAKMSTGALTVDVLHQFPNGTRLENLVVLSNGSIIVSAISEGSLYLIDPESSNSPPVLVQHIPYHTAVLGLALPLPDTLAVIAGNFSTETGAIMNGSWAVFLLDLSDTSPPRIIDEFPVPGAQLLNGMTTVPSSTNYLLMADSILGVVWRLNIKTGVVEKAISDPLFVQVPPNKNAALNGVHALGEYLYFTNSNTAIIGKIRILPDGLSAGEPAEVITSDFANFTYDDFYVSPAGIVFAASTTEDSVNRVTQNGTQTVLVQNDVELDHPVAVDFGVGPEEGVMYVVTAGTIAGVGGTGGGQVVKVNVGGQ
;
A
#
# COMPACT_ATOMS: atom_id res chain seq x y z
N MET A 1 -13.46 6.61 -4.69
CA MET A 1 -13.50 6.52 -3.21
C MET A 1 -14.63 7.32 -2.57
N ASN A 2 -15.52 6.63 -1.84
CA ASN A 2 -16.62 7.19 -1.03
C ASN A 2 -16.13 7.55 0.40
N ASP A 3 -16.89 8.33 1.16
CA ASP A 3 -16.49 8.93 2.45
C ASP A 3 -16.09 7.90 3.55
N LYS A 4 -16.44 6.61 3.38
CA LYS A 4 -16.15 5.55 4.34
C LYS A 4 -14.72 4.99 4.29
N ALA A 5 -14.03 5.04 3.14
CA ALA A 5 -12.70 4.43 2.97
C ALA A 5 -11.61 5.10 3.85
N PHE A 6 -11.79 6.39 4.12
CA PHE A 6 -10.88 7.22 4.92
C PHE A 6 -11.48 7.62 6.27
N ALA A 7 -12.53 6.93 6.72
CA ALA A 7 -13.21 7.28 7.96
C ALA A 7 -12.24 7.14 9.15
N LEU A 8 -11.90 8.28 9.76
CA LEU A 8 -11.14 8.36 10.99
C LEU A 8 -12.09 8.65 12.16
N ARG A 9 -12.10 7.78 13.16
CA ARG A 9 -12.85 8.00 14.41
C ARG A 9 -11.87 8.35 15.52
N LEU A 10 -11.93 9.59 16.00
CA LEU A 10 -11.03 10.11 17.04
C LEU A 10 -10.98 9.22 18.29
N GLU A 11 -12.14 8.66 18.66
CA GLU A 11 -12.30 7.79 19.82
C GLU A 11 -11.48 6.50 19.75
N ASP A 12 -11.13 6.01 18.54
CA ASP A 12 -10.34 4.79 18.34
C ASP A 12 -8.87 5.00 18.76
N TYR A 13 -8.39 6.24 18.71
CA TYR A 13 -6.99 6.61 18.97
C TYR A 13 -6.79 7.26 20.34
N THR A 14 -7.86 7.48 21.09
CA THR A 14 -7.80 8.09 22.41
C THR A 14 -7.41 7.04 23.45
N TRP A 15 -6.57 7.41 24.42
CA TRP A 15 -6.24 6.53 25.55
C TRP A 15 -7.47 6.14 26.35
N ARG A 16 -7.67 4.84 26.53
CA ARG A 16 -8.72 4.26 27.36
C ARG A 16 -8.07 3.43 28.46
N GLN A 17 -8.65 3.52 29.64
CA GLN A 17 -8.27 2.69 30.77
C GLN A 17 -8.96 1.32 30.62
N ASP A 18 -8.19 0.25 30.72
CA ASP A 18 -8.75 -1.10 30.80
C ASP A 18 -9.42 -1.27 32.18
N LEU A 19 -10.71 -1.62 32.19
CA LEU A 19 -11.55 -1.65 33.40
C LEU A 19 -11.38 -2.95 34.22
N THR A 20 -10.26 -3.66 34.05
CA THR A 20 -9.94 -4.78 34.94
C THR A 20 -9.61 -4.23 36.34
N ASP A 21 -10.14 -4.85 37.39
CA ASP A 21 -9.92 -4.44 38.80
C ASP A 21 -8.47 -4.71 39.30
N GLN A 22 -7.49 -4.84 38.40
CA GLN A 22 -6.09 -5.13 38.73
C GLN A 22 -5.25 -3.84 38.67
N TYR A 23 -4.65 -3.47 39.80
CA TYR A 23 -3.63 -2.42 39.85
C TYR A 23 -2.23 -3.00 39.55
N PRO A 24 -1.39 -2.34 38.73
CA PRO A 24 -1.57 -1.02 38.14
C PRO A 24 -2.53 -1.01 36.96
N LEU A 25 -3.28 0.09 36.84
CA LEU A 25 -4.21 0.31 35.75
C LEU A 25 -3.46 0.32 34.40
N GLU A 26 -4.00 -0.41 33.45
CA GLU A 26 -3.50 -0.48 32.09
C GLU A 26 -4.22 0.55 31.21
N TRP A 27 -3.46 1.27 30.40
CA TRP A 27 -3.97 2.24 29.43
C TRP A 27 -3.66 1.73 28.03
N LYS A 28 -4.64 1.79 27.13
CA LYS A 28 -4.52 1.34 25.74
C LYS A 28 -5.04 2.37 24.78
N ARG A 29 -4.43 2.48 23.61
CA ARG A 29 -5.00 3.12 22.42
C ARG A 29 -4.53 2.40 21.16
N ARG A 30 -5.29 2.56 20.08
CA ARG A 30 -4.85 2.10 18.76
C ARG A 30 -3.69 2.96 18.24
N ALA A 31 -2.79 2.34 17.48
CA ALA A 31 -1.81 3.04 16.66
C ALA A 31 -2.53 3.94 15.64
N CYS A 32 -1.99 5.13 15.39
CA CYS A 32 -2.58 6.15 14.52
C CYS A 32 -1.64 6.50 13.36
N GLY A 33 -2.12 6.41 12.12
CA GLY A 33 -1.40 6.87 10.94
C GLY A 33 -0.09 6.11 10.72
N THR A 34 1.05 6.79 10.69
CA THR A 34 2.36 6.13 10.52
C THR A 34 2.69 5.14 11.65
N GLU A 35 2.14 5.33 12.86
CA GLU A 35 2.27 4.33 13.94
C GLU A 35 1.66 2.98 13.52
N ALA A 36 0.59 2.98 12.72
CA ALA A 36 -0.05 1.76 12.23
C ALA A 36 0.83 1.04 11.19
N VAL A 37 1.54 1.80 10.34
CA VAL A 37 2.50 1.24 9.36
C VAL A 37 3.74 0.65 10.08
N ALA A 38 4.31 1.38 11.04
CA ALA A 38 5.38 0.86 11.89
C ALA A 38 4.92 -0.31 12.79
N GLY A 39 3.62 -0.36 13.06
CA GLY A 39 2.94 -1.35 13.88
C GLY A 39 2.45 -2.58 13.12
N VAL A 40 2.73 -2.74 11.82
CA VAL A 40 2.45 -4.01 11.11
C VAL A 40 3.24 -5.12 11.80
N LYS A 41 2.56 -6.13 12.35
CA LYS A 41 3.13 -7.10 13.30
C LYS A 41 4.36 -7.80 12.72
N GLU A 42 4.26 -8.28 11.49
CA GLU A 42 5.29 -9.02 10.79
C GLU A 42 6.53 -8.14 10.59
N HIS A 43 6.32 -6.89 10.14
CA HIS A 43 7.39 -5.90 9.95
C HIS A 43 8.04 -5.49 11.28
N ASN A 44 7.25 -5.22 12.31
CA ASN A 44 7.76 -4.80 13.61
C ASN A 44 8.56 -5.92 14.28
N ASN A 45 8.05 -7.15 14.24
CA ASN A 45 8.72 -8.32 14.83
C ASN A 45 10.11 -8.54 14.24
N VAL A 46 10.23 -8.30 12.95
CA VAL A 46 11.49 -8.46 12.24
C VAL A 46 12.44 -7.26 12.42
N GLY A 47 12.02 -6.19 13.09
CA GLY A 47 12.86 -5.01 13.33
C GLY A 47 12.87 -4.00 12.19
N ASN A 48 11.92 -4.08 11.25
CA ASN A 48 11.83 -3.07 10.19
C ASN A 48 11.62 -1.68 10.79
N HIS A 49 12.38 -0.71 10.29
CA HIS A 49 12.34 0.70 10.65
C HIS A 49 12.72 1.04 12.10
N GLU A 50 13.25 0.10 12.88
CA GLU A 50 13.77 0.43 14.21
C GLU A 50 14.85 1.52 14.15
N LEU A 51 14.84 2.39 15.16
CA LEU A 51 15.65 3.58 15.18
C LEU A 51 16.88 3.37 16.06
N PHE A 52 18.05 3.68 15.49
CA PHE A 52 19.31 3.72 16.20
C PHE A 52 19.89 5.13 16.14
N LEU A 53 20.26 5.68 17.29
CA LEU A 53 20.91 6.98 17.40
C LEU A 53 22.11 6.84 18.32
N ASN A 54 23.30 7.16 17.83
CA ASN A 54 24.51 7.11 18.63
C ASN A 54 24.93 8.50 19.08
N ALA A 55 25.12 8.69 20.39
CA ALA A 55 25.77 9.86 20.96
C ALA A 55 27.14 9.48 21.50
N ILE A 56 28.15 10.30 21.20
CA ILE A 56 29.52 10.13 21.72
C ILE A 56 29.69 11.11 22.88
N ILE A 57 30.06 10.61 24.05
CA ILE A 57 30.26 11.42 25.25
C ILE A 57 31.67 11.25 25.84
N GLN A 58 32.15 12.32 26.48
CA GLN A 58 33.36 12.36 27.30
C GLN A 58 33.03 13.17 28.56
N THR A 59 33.20 12.57 29.74
CA THR A 59 32.65 13.14 30.98
C THR A 59 33.62 14.06 31.73
N HIS A 60 34.93 13.98 31.49
CA HIS A 60 35.95 14.80 32.16
C HIS A 60 35.82 14.84 33.70
N ILE A 61 35.28 13.78 34.31
CA ILE A 61 35.10 13.62 35.76
C ILE A 61 36.02 12.48 36.22
N ASP A 62 37.06 12.83 36.97
CA ASP A 62 38.19 11.92 37.27
C ASP A 62 37.82 10.71 38.16
N HIS A 63 36.70 10.79 38.89
CA HIS A 63 36.27 9.75 39.83
C HIS A 63 35.08 8.93 39.33
N LEU A 64 34.52 9.24 38.17
CA LEU A 64 33.33 8.57 37.64
C LEU A 64 33.72 7.20 37.07
N THR A 65 33.19 6.12 37.64
CA THR A 65 33.32 4.77 37.08
C THR A 65 32.23 4.51 36.04
N LEU A 66 32.43 3.48 35.20
CA LEU A 66 31.40 3.06 34.25
C LEU A 66 30.14 2.58 34.99
N HIS A 67 30.31 1.93 36.15
CA HIS A 67 29.20 1.56 37.02
C HIS A 67 28.40 2.79 37.48
N ASP A 68 29.06 3.85 37.96
CA ASP A 68 28.38 5.10 38.37
C ASP A 68 27.60 5.73 37.21
N LEU A 69 28.16 5.67 35.99
CA LEU A 69 27.49 6.17 34.78
C LEU A 69 26.25 5.35 34.44
N VAL A 70 26.33 4.02 34.57
CA VAL A 70 25.21 3.08 34.35
C VAL A 70 24.10 3.33 35.37
N ASP A 71 24.44 3.43 36.65
CA ASP A 71 23.50 3.70 37.73
C ASP A 71 22.81 5.06 37.52
N ALA A 72 23.58 6.10 37.15
CA ALA A 72 23.03 7.40 36.82
C ALA A 72 22.10 7.36 35.59
N ALA A 73 22.44 6.57 34.57
CA ALA A 73 21.61 6.38 33.39
C ALA A 73 20.27 5.69 33.74
N GLN A 74 20.31 4.66 34.59
CA GLN A 74 19.12 3.96 35.06
C GLN A 74 18.21 4.89 35.89
N ASP A 75 18.78 5.64 36.83
CA ASP A 75 18.07 6.65 37.62
C ASP A 75 17.37 7.69 36.73
N VAL A 76 18.08 8.19 35.70
CA VAL A 76 17.53 9.16 34.75
C VAL A 76 16.39 8.55 33.95
N LEU A 77 16.52 7.30 33.49
CA LEU A 77 15.45 6.61 32.77
C LEU A 77 14.19 6.44 33.63
N ILE A 78 14.34 6.13 34.91
CA ILE A 78 13.22 6.02 35.85
C ILE A 78 12.46 7.36 35.94
N GLN A 79 13.20 8.46 36.16
CA GLN A 79 12.61 9.81 36.22
C GLN A 79 11.99 10.25 34.89
N MET A 80 12.61 9.85 33.77
CA MET A 80 12.06 10.11 32.45
C MET A 80 10.79 9.29 32.18
N ARG A 81 10.70 8.02 32.60
CA ARG A 81 9.50 7.20 32.39
C ARG A 81 8.26 7.81 33.02
N PHE A 82 8.42 8.51 34.15
CA PHE A 82 7.31 9.26 34.75
C PHE A 82 6.84 10.43 33.88
N ARG A 83 7.76 11.24 33.35
CA ARG A 83 7.47 12.45 32.54
C ARG A 83 7.13 12.14 31.08
N LEU A 84 7.71 11.07 30.55
CA LEU A 84 7.70 10.61 29.18
C LEU A 84 7.34 9.11 29.14
N PRO A 85 6.09 8.73 29.47
CA PRO A 85 5.66 7.33 29.50
C PRO A 85 5.91 6.54 28.21
N HIS A 86 6.01 7.21 27.07
CA HIS A 86 6.18 6.60 25.75
C HIS A 86 7.48 5.82 25.58
N ILE A 87 8.51 6.09 26.39
CA ILE A 87 9.74 5.27 26.43
C ILE A 87 9.51 3.86 26.99
N ALA A 88 8.35 3.61 27.60
CA ALA A 88 7.99 2.35 28.25
C ALA A 88 6.69 1.75 27.72
N TYR A 89 6.22 2.17 26.55
CA TYR A 89 5.09 1.53 25.90
C TYR A 89 5.40 0.09 25.53
N THR A 90 4.37 -0.75 25.57
CA THR A 90 4.36 -2.10 25.03
C THR A 90 3.37 -2.17 23.86
N PHE A 91 3.57 -3.13 22.98
CA PHE A 91 2.78 -3.28 21.76
C PHE A 91 2.11 -4.65 21.74
N SER A 92 0.83 -4.65 21.38
CA SER A 92 0.04 -5.87 21.21
C SER A 92 -0.84 -5.73 19.97
N TRP A 93 -1.38 -6.85 19.48
CA TRP A 93 -2.22 -6.90 18.28
C TRP A 93 -3.49 -7.64 18.64
N GLU A 94 -4.66 -7.05 18.37
CA GLU A 94 -5.96 -7.63 18.73
C GLU A 94 -6.23 -8.92 17.96
N GLU A 95 -6.39 -10.06 18.66
CA GLU A 95 -6.87 -11.32 18.07
C GLU A 95 -8.39 -11.23 17.83
N SER A 96 -8.85 -10.40 16.91
CA SER A 96 -10.24 -10.43 16.45
C SER A 96 -10.41 -11.45 15.33
N SER A 97 -11.63 -11.92 15.09
CA SER A 97 -12.01 -12.75 13.93
C SER A 97 -11.85 -12.05 12.57
N SER A 98 -11.39 -10.78 12.56
CA SER A 98 -10.89 -10.12 11.36
C SER A 98 -9.38 -10.37 11.26
N ASN A 99 -8.94 -10.91 10.12
CA ASN A 99 -7.54 -11.27 9.81
C ASN A 99 -6.58 -10.06 9.72
N ASN A 100 -6.92 -8.92 10.35
CA ASN A 100 -6.17 -7.67 10.30
C ASN A 100 -6.07 -7.04 11.70
N PRO A 101 -5.17 -7.54 12.56
CA PRO A 101 -5.12 -7.11 13.95
C PRO A 101 -4.43 -5.73 14.04
N SER A 102 -5.17 -4.72 14.49
CA SER A 102 -4.62 -3.38 14.66
C SER A 102 -3.61 -3.36 15.82
N CYS A 103 -2.49 -2.64 15.63
CA CYS A 103 -1.50 -2.44 16.70
C CYS A 103 -2.11 -1.59 17.81
N LEU A 104 -1.99 -2.07 19.05
CA LEU A 104 -2.34 -1.36 20.27
C LEU A 104 -1.08 -0.93 21.00
N LEU A 105 -1.00 0.35 21.34
CA LEU A 105 -0.01 0.88 22.25
C LEU A 105 -0.58 0.78 23.66
N THR A 106 0.21 0.18 24.55
CA THR A 106 -0.18 -0.08 25.94
C THR A 106 0.80 0.58 26.89
N TYR A 107 0.29 1.14 27.98
CA TYR A 107 1.10 1.66 29.07
C TYR A 107 0.56 1.18 30.41
N GLN A 108 1.48 0.70 31.25
CA GLN A 108 1.23 0.38 32.64
C GLN A 108 2.28 1.07 33.51
N ALA A 109 1.82 1.78 34.54
CA ALA A 109 2.70 2.36 35.54
C ALA A 109 3.37 1.24 36.37
N PRO A 110 4.63 1.39 36.82
CA PRO A 110 5.21 0.48 37.81
C PRO A 110 4.34 0.39 39.07
N ARG A 111 4.26 -0.80 39.67
CA ARG A 111 3.60 -1.04 40.97
C ARG A 111 4.33 -0.37 42.11
N ASP A 112 5.65 -0.39 42.04
CA ASP A 112 6.57 0.11 43.06
C ASP A 112 7.91 0.54 42.43
N GLU A 113 8.77 1.13 43.24
CA GLU A 113 10.11 1.55 42.82
C GLU A 113 10.96 0.35 42.36
N ALA A 114 10.81 -0.82 42.98
CA ALA A 114 11.57 -2.01 42.61
C ALA A 114 11.26 -2.49 41.19
N GLU A 115 10.00 -2.42 40.75
CA GLU A 115 9.61 -2.68 39.37
C GLU A 115 10.14 -1.63 38.40
N ALA A 116 10.20 -0.36 38.81
CA ALA A 116 10.80 0.70 38.01
C ALA A 116 12.32 0.49 37.81
N HIS A 117 13.05 0.11 38.87
CA HIS A 117 14.47 -0.22 38.80
C HIS A 117 14.73 -1.45 37.91
N ARG A 118 14.00 -2.56 38.10
CA ARG A 118 14.12 -3.74 37.23
C ARG A 118 13.87 -3.42 35.76
N TRP A 119 12.90 -2.55 35.47
CA TRP A 119 12.68 -2.09 34.11
C TRP A 119 13.89 -1.31 33.57
N ALA A 120 14.45 -0.36 34.33
CA ALA A 120 15.60 0.43 33.90
C ALA A 120 16.86 -0.43 33.69
N GLU A 121 17.12 -1.41 34.56
CA GLU A 121 18.18 -2.40 34.41
C GLU A 121 18.07 -3.18 33.09
N GLN A 122 16.84 -3.52 32.66
CA GLN A 122 16.60 -4.19 31.38
C GLN A 122 16.73 -3.26 30.17
N ARG A 123 16.72 -1.94 30.36
CA ARG A 123 16.83 -0.94 29.29
C ARG A 123 18.22 -0.33 29.15
N VAL A 124 19.09 -0.46 30.15
CA VAL A 124 20.49 -0.02 30.07
C VAL A 124 21.40 -1.23 29.92
N ILE A 125 21.89 -1.46 28.71
CA ILE A 125 22.76 -2.59 28.37
C ILE A 125 24.20 -2.10 28.27
N VAL A 126 25.12 -2.75 28.99
CA VAL A 126 26.52 -2.32 29.05
C VAL A 126 27.40 -3.24 28.22
N HIS A 127 28.27 -2.65 27.41
CA HIS A 127 29.24 -3.34 26.56
C HIS A 127 30.65 -2.83 26.87
N CYS A 128 31.39 -3.59 27.68
CA CYS A 128 32.82 -3.39 27.89
C CYS A 128 33.59 -4.03 26.72
N THR A 129 33.76 -3.27 25.63
CA THR A 129 34.23 -3.81 24.36
C THR A 129 34.86 -2.74 23.47
N THR A 130 35.69 -3.16 22.52
CA THR A 130 36.27 -2.31 21.47
C THR A 130 35.41 -2.22 20.22
N LYS A 131 34.28 -2.95 20.16
CA LYS A 131 33.33 -2.89 19.04
C LYS A 131 32.74 -1.50 18.90
N SER A 132 32.60 -1.06 17.67
CA SER A 132 31.89 0.16 17.32
C SER A 132 30.38 0.03 17.55
N PRO A 133 29.65 1.16 17.68
CA PRO A 133 28.19 1.14 17.74
C PRO A 133 27.52 0.45 16.54
N LEU A 134 28.14 0.51 15.35
CA LEU A 134 27.62 -0.15 14.16
C LEU A 134 27.76 -1.68 14.26
N GLU A 135 28.89 -2.18 14.76
CA GLU A 135 29.07 -3.63 15.01
C GLU A 135 28.09 -4.14 16.07
N ILE A 136 27.81 -3.35 17.11
CA ILE A 136 26.78 -3.71 18.11
C ILE A 136 25.39 -3.75 17.49
N TYR A 137 25.05 -2.79 16.62
CA TYR A 137 23.81 -2.82 15.84
C TYR A 137 23.72 -4.07 14.96
N GLU A 138 24.79 -4.42 14.24
CA GLU A 138 24.85 -5.62 13.38
C GLU A 138 24.65 -6.90 14.20
N GLU A 139 25.21 -6.97 15.42
CA GLU A 139 25.00 -8.11 16.31
C GLU A 139 23.57 -8.24 16.82
N ILE A 140 22.88 -7.12 17.06
CA ILE A 140 21.46 -7.11 17.44
C ILE A 140 20.63 -7.71 16.29
N GLU A 141 20.87 -7.24 15.07
CA GLU A 141 20.15 -7.70 13.88
C GLU A 141 20.48 -9.15 13.51
N GLN A 142 21.74 -9.56 13.64
CA GLN A 142 22.16 -10.95 13.45
C GLN A 142 21.46 -11.90 14.42
N LYS A 143 21.44 -11.56 15.73
CA LYS A 143 20.76 -12.37 16.74
C LYS A 143 19.27 -12.49 16.47
N ARG A 144 18.63 -11.41 16.01
CA ARG A 144 17.22 -11.43 15.62
C ARG A 144 16.98 -12.35 14.42
N TYR A 145 17.85 -12.28 13.41
CA TYR A 145 17.79 -13.12 12.23
C TYR A 145 17.90 -14.61 12.55
N GLU A 146 18.80 -14.98 13.48
CA GLU A 146 19.03 -16.38 13.89
C GLU A 146 17.96 -16.94 14.85
N GLY A 147 17.22 -16.08 15.54
CA GLY A 147 16.36 -16.45 16.67
C GLY A 147 15.10 -17.27 16.36
N GLY A 148 14.78 -17.54 15.09
CA GLY A 148 13.64 -18.36 14.65
C GLY A 148 12.23 -17.80 14.92
N ASN A 149 12.08 -16.91 15.90
CA ASN A 149 10.85 -16.19 16.23
C ASN A 149 11.20 -14.73 16.59
N PRO A 150 11.43 -13.88 15.57
CA PRO A 150 11.92 -12.52 15.79
C PRO A 150 10.87 -11.69 16.53
N ARG A 151 11.32 -10.79 17.41
CA ARG A 151 10.48 -9.86 18.16
C ARG A 151 10.96 -8.44 17.96
N GLY A 152 10.02 -7.50 17.93
CA GLY A 152 10.33 -6.07 17.84
C GLY A 152 11.05 -5.59 19.09
N ALA A 153 11.83 -4.52 18.94
CA ALA A 153 12.50 -3.89 20.05
C ALA A 153 11.50 -3.37 21.09
N PRO A 154 11.93 -3.25 22.36
CA PRO A 154 11.25 -2.42 23.33
C PRO A 154 11.09 -0.98 22.82
N ALA A 155 10.16 -0.21 23.40
CA ALA A 155 9.97 1.19 23.02
C ALA A 155 11.29 1.98 23.03
N PHE A 156 12.11 1.83 24.08
CA PHE A 156 13.38 2.55 24.21
C PHE A 156 14.39 1.80 25.09
N SER A 157 15.63 1.68 24.60
CA SER A 157 16.78 1.11 25.30
C SER A 157 18.04 1.92 25.02
N ILE A 158 19.05 1.79 25.88
CA ILE A 158 20.35 2.46 25.79
C ILE A 158 21.45 1.41 25.91
N HIS A 159 22.32 1.36 24.90
CA HIS A 159 23.53 0.56 24.92
C HIS A 159 24.70 1.48 25.27
N ILE A 160 25.28 1.32 26.46
CA ILE A 160 26.48 2.02 26.88
C ILE A 160 27.67 1.19 26.44
N ILE A 161 28.44 1.70 25.47
CA ILE A 161 29.57 0.99 24.87
C ILE A 161 30.83 1.76 25.23
N ALA A 162 31.72 1.12 25.97
CA ALA A 162 32.98 1.70 26.41
C ALA A 162 34.11 0.70 26.20
N SER A 163 35.23 1.17 25.65
CA SER A 163 36.46 0.38 25.52
C SER A 163 37.22 0.33 26.86
N LEU A 164 36.55 -0.21 27.88
CA LEU A 164 37.06 -0.40 29.23
C LEU A 164 37.03 -1.89 29.60
N PRO A 165 37.91 -2.35 30.52
CA PRO A 165 37.94 -3.76 30.94
C PRO A 165 36.64 -4.25 31.59
N ASP A 166 36.05 -3.42 32.46
CA ASP A 166 34.89 -3.77 33.28
C ASP A 166 34.14 -2.50 33.74
N GLN A 167 33.03 -2.68 34.46
CA GLN A 167 32.24 -1.56 34.97
C GLN A 167 32.91 -0.83 36.16
N ALA A 168 33.87 -1.43 36.85
CA ALA A 168 34.60 -0.79 37.95
C ALA A 168 35.66 0.22 37.45
N SER A 169 35.96 0.17 36.16
CA SER A 169 36.94 1.03 35.50
C SER A 169 36.48 2.49 35.48
N LEU A 170 37.42 3.42 35.70
CA LEU A 170 37.19 4.86 35.58
C LEU A 170 36.90 5.23 34.11
N VAL A 171 35.84 6.00 33.87
CA VAL A 171 35.51 6.54 32.54
C VAL A 171 36.50 7.64 32.17
N GLY A 172 36.78 8.57 33.08
CA GLY A 172 37.74 9.66 32.86
C GLY A 172 37.49 10.42 31.55
N ASN A 173 38.47 10.39 30.64
CA ASN A 173 38.40 10.99 29.31
C ASN A 173 38.17 9.96 28.18
N ALA A 174 37.82 8.71 28.53
CA ALA A 174 37.54 7.70 27.54
C ALA A 174 36.29 8.08 26.73
N GLU A 175 36.39 7.92 25.41
CA GLU A 175 35.24 8.02 24.54
C GLU A 175 34.25 6.92 24.89
N THR A 176 33.03 7.31 25.27
CA THR A 176 31.94 6.38 25.60
C THR A 176 30.78 6.65 24.66
N HIS A 177 30.25 5.60 24.06
CA HIS A 177 29.10 5.69 23.18
C HIS A 177 27.81 5.36 23.93
N LEU A 178 26.80 6.18 23.72
CA LEU A 178 25.42 5.93 24.12
C LEU A 178 24.63 5.64 22.84
N LEU A 179 24.50 4.36 22.50
CA LEU A 179 23.70 3.90 21.37
C LEU A 179 22.26 3.69 21.84
N PHE A 180 21.40 4.65 21.51
CA PHE A 180 19.96 4.58 21.75
C PHE A 180 19.30 3.70 20.70
N HIS A 181 18.48 2.76 21.15
CA HIS A 181 17.76 1.80 20.34
C HIS A 181 16.27 1.88 20.66
N ALA A 182 15.44 2.20 19.67
CA ALA A 182 14.02 2.45 19.87
C ALA A 182 13.15 1.74 18.82
N ASN A 183 12.02 1.18 19.27
CA ASN A 183 10.96 0.76 18.36
C ASN A 183 10.37 1.99 17.65
N HIS A 184 10.11 1.89 16.35
CA HIS A 184 9.63 3.03 15.57
C HIS A 184 8.19 3.44 15.91
N ILE A 185 7.37 2.53 16.46
CA ILE A 185 5.95 2.79 16.72
C ILE A 185 5.72 4.10 17.52
N PRO A 186 6.36 4.32 18.69
CA PRO A 186 6.15 5.55 19.45
C PRO A 186 7.04 6.74 19.04
N PHE A 187 7.96 6.59 18.07
CA PHE A 187 8.95 7.62 17.75
C PHE A 187 9.11 7.82 16.25
N ASP A 188 9.06 9.07 15.78
CA ASP A 188 9.85 9.45 14.60
C ASP A 188 11.26 9.89 15.02
N GLY A 189 12.12 10.15 14.03
CA GLY A 189 13.47 10.65 14.28
C GLY A 189 13.49 11.92 15.12
N ALA A 190 12.60 12.89 14.87
CA ALA A 190 12.54 14.14 15.62
C ALA A 190 12.17 13.92 17.11
N GLY A 191 11.19 13.05 17.36
CA GLY A 191 10.79 12.64 18.70
C GLY A 191 11.88 11.88 19.45
N LEU A 192 12.61 11.01 18.75
CA LEU A 192 13.77 10.31 19.31
C LEU A 192 14.89 11.30 19.67
N PHE A 193 15.24 12.23 18.77
CA PHE A 193 16.24 13.27 19.04
C PHE A 193 15.89 14.11 20.27
N ALA A 194 14.63 14.54 20.41
CA ALA A 194 14.18 15.30 21.57
C ALA A 194 14.27 14.47 22.87
N THR A 195 13.87 13.20 22.82
CA THR A 195 13.95 12.27 23.97
C THR A 195 15.40 12.05 24.40
N VAL A 196 16.30 11.82 23.44
CA VAL A 196 17.74 11.66 23.69
C VAL A 196 18.35 12.93 24.26
N GLY A 197 17.97 14.11 23.74
CA GLY A 197 18.42 15.40 24.29
C GLY A 197 18.05 15.57 25.76
N ASP A 198 16.79 15.24 26.12
CA ASP A 198 16.33 15.28 27.51
C ASP A 198 17.09 14.30 28.41
N PHE A 199 17.38 13.10 27.89
CA PHE A 199 18.18 12.09 28.58
C PHE A 199 19.61 12.58 28.85
N ILE A 200 20.33 13.03 27.81
CA ILE A 200 21.72 13.46 27.94
C ILE A 200 21.83 14.66 28.88
N ASN A 201 20.92 15.63 28.80
CA ASN A 201 20.90 16.77 29.70
C ASN A 201 20.67 16.34 31.16
N SER A 202 19.74 15.41 31.38
CA SER A 202 19.44 14.88 32.72
C SER A 202 20.61 14.06 33.27
N LEU A 203 21.26 13.24 32.43
CA LEU A 203 22.43 12.46 32.78
C LEU A 203 23.61 13.35 33.15
N ALA A 204 23.93 14.35 32.32
CA ALA A 204 24.99 15.31 32.59
C ALA A 204 24.75 16.04 33.93
N SER A 205 23.52 16.47 34.19
CA SER A 205 23.17 17.10 35.48
C SER A 205 23.34 16.14 36.66
N LYS A 206 22.96 14.87 36.51
CA LYS A 206 23.04 13.85 37.57
C LYS A 206 24.50 13.53 37.92
N ILE A 207 25.33 13.21 36.92
CA ILE A 207 26.74 12.84 37.15
C ILE A 207 27.60 14.03 37.61
N SER A 208 27.20 15.26 37.30
CA SER A 208 27.90 16.47 37.76
C SER A 208 27.50 16.88 39.18
N SER A 209 26.42 16.33 39.73
CA SER A 209 25.93 16.70 41.07
C SER A 209 26.62 15.87 42.15
N ASN A 210 27.36 16.53 43.05
CA ASN A 210 27.97 15.88 44.22
C ASN A 210 26.96 15.57 45.35
N SER A 211 25.65 15.76 45.12
CA SER A 211 24.64 15.60 46.17
C SER A 211 24.07 14.18 46.17
N SER A 212 24.31 13.45 47.26
CA SER A 212 23.60 12.21 47.62
C SER A 212 22.14 12.48 48.03
N SER A 213 21.42 13.36 47.32
CA SER A 213 20.02 13.62 47.62
C SER A 213 19.21 12.37 47.34
N VAL A 214 18.41 11.96 48.33
CA VAL A 214 17.43 10.88 48.16
C VAL A 214 16.54 11.28 46.97
N PRO A 215 16.39 10.41 45.95
CA PRO A 215 15.54 10.70 44.81
C PRO A 215 14.12 11.04 45.30
N PRO A 216 13.44 12.01 44.67
CA PRO A 216 12.05 12.30 45.02
C PRO A 216 11.19 11.06 44.74
N VAL A 217 10.35 10.68 45.71
CA VAL A 217 9.38 9.59 45.56
C VAL A 217 8.48 9.89 44.37
N ILE A 218 8.43 8.97 43.41
CA ILE A 218 7.62 9.12 42.20
C ILE A 218 6.19 8.66 42.48
N ALA A 219 5.24 9.56 42.29
CA ALA A 219 3.81 9.27 42.35
C ALA A 219 3.34 8.55 41.06
N TRP A 220 3.72 7.28 40.88
CA TRP A 220 3.49 6.50 39.66
C TRP A 220 2.03 6.47 39.20
N GLU A 221 1.07 6.54 40.12
CA GLU A 221 -0.35 6.62 39.80
C GLU A 221 -0.72 7.87 38.98
N GLN A 222 0.14 8.89 38.97
CA GLN A 222 -0.05 10.13 38.21
C GLN A 222 0.63 10.10 36.84
N SER A 223 1.44 9.09 36.52
CA SER A 223 2.19 9.05 35.25
C SER A 223 1.26 8.96 34.03
N ALA A 224 0.06 8.41 34.18
CA ALA A 224 -0.95 8.33 33.13
C ALA A 224 -1.35 9.71 32.58
N LYS A 225 -1.26 10.78 33.39
CA LYS A 225 -1.52 12.17 32.95
C LYS A 225 -0.49 12.67 31.93
N ASN A 226 0.66 12.01 31.84
CA ASN A 226 1.75 12.37 30.95
C ASN A 226 1.75 11.56 29.65
N LEU A 227 0.78 10.65 29.46
CA LEU A 227 0.59 9.89 28.23
C LEU A 227 0.46 10.85 27.03
N LYS A 228 1.13 10.49 25.94
CA LYS A 228 1.11 11.33 24.73
C LYS A 228 -0.14 11.00 23.91
N HIS A 229 -0.94 12.03 23.64
CA HIS A 229 -2.05 11.98 22.69
C HIS A 229 -1.57 11.49 21.33
N ALA A 230 -2.44 10.79 20.59
CA ALA A 230 -2.18 10.48 19.19
C ALA A 230 -2.16 11.77 18.36
N ALA A 231 -1.41 11.78 17.24
CA ALA A 231 -1.27 12.96 16.39
C ALA A 231 -2.62 13.54 15.93
N ILE A 232 -3.60 12.66 15.67
CA ILE A 232 -4.96 13.03 15.25
C ILE A 232 -5.71 13.90 16.28
N GLU A 233 -5.41 13.78 17.57
CA GLU A 233 -6.04 14.58 18.64
C GLU A 233 -5.48 16.01 18.71
N LEU A 234 -4.33 16.27 18.05
CA LEU A 234 -3.59 17.52 18.18
C LEU A 234 -3.67 18.40 16.92
N LEU A 235 -4.41 17.96 15.91
CA LEU A 235 -4.53 18.60 14.61
C LEU A 235 -5.01 20.05 14.72
N ALA A 236 -4.49 20.91 13.84
CA ALA A 236 -5.00 22.27 13.68
C ALA A 236 -6.43 22.26 13.12
N PRO A 237 -7.23 23.32 13.33
CA PRO A 237 -8.58 23.40 12.75
C PRO A 237 -8.62 23.30 11.21
N SER A 238 -7.51 23.56 10.52
CA SER A 238 -7.38 23.41 9.06
C SER A 238 -7.10 21.97 8.59
N GLN A 239 -7.06 21.01 9.50
CA GLN A 239 -6.86 19.58 9.24
C GLN A 239 -8.15 18.83 9.59
N GLU A 240 -9.14 19.00 8.74
CA GLU A 240 -10.43 18.33 8.84
C GLU A 240 -10.25 16.81 8.67
N LEU A 241 -11.15 16.05 9.30
CA LEU A 241 -11.16 14.57 9.30
C LEU A 241 -12.22 13.97 8.38
N SER A 242 -13.00 14.81 7.70
CA SER A 242 -14.16 14.40 6.90
C SER A 242 -14.54 15.51 5.92
N GLY A 243 -15.39 15.18 4.93
CA GLY A 243 -15.87 16.13 3.94
C GLY A 243 -15.03 16.14 2.66
N THR A 244 -15.53 16.83 1.63
CA THR A 244 -14.94 16.82 0.29
C THR A 244 -13.47 17.26 0.26
N PRO A 245 -13.05 18.37 0.91
CA PRO A 245 -11.64 18.79 0.86
C PRO A 245 -10.68 17.78 1.50
N PHE A 246 -11.10 17.09 2.56
CA PHE A 246 -10.30 16.02 3.17
C PHE A 246 -10.19 14.82 2.24
N ARG A 247 -11.31 14.38 1.65
CA ARG A 247 -11.36 13.25 0.72
C ARG A 247 -10.52 13.49 -0.53
N ASP A 248 -10.60 14.69 -1.10
CA ASP A 248 -9.82 15.04 -2.29
C ASP A 248 -8.31 15.00 -1.97
N SER A 249 -7.89 15.44 -0.79
CA SER A 249 -6.51 15.29 -0.32
C SER A 249 -6.09 13.82 -0.14
N CYS A 250 -6.96 12.97 0.43
CA CYS A 250 -6.68 11.53 0.53
C CYS A 250 -6.52 10.87 -0.86
N ASN A 251 -7.45 11.16 -1.77
CA ASN A 251 -7.40 10.66 -3.14
C ASN A 251 -6.13 11.13 -3.87
N ALA A 252 -5.75 12.39 -3.71
CA ALA A 252 -4.53 12.94 -4.30
C ALA A 252 -3.28 12.23 -3.75
N GLN A 253 -3.22 11.96 -2.45
CA GLN A 253 -2.11 11.21 -1.86
C GLN A 253 -2.05 9.76 -2.35
N ILE A 254 -3.18 9.06 -2.45
CA ILE A 254 -3.21 7.71 -3.04
C ILE A 254 -2.80 7.72 -4.51
N ALA A 255 -3.36 8.63 -5.32
CA ALA A 255 -2.99 8.74 -6.74
C ALA A 255 -1.49 9.00 -6.90
N SER A 256 -0.92 9.84 -6.03
CA SER A 256 0.51 10.11 -6.02
C SER A 256 1.36 8.90 -5.59
N MET A 257 0.89 8.15 -4.58
CA MET A 257 1.50 6.89 -4.16
C MET A 257 1.44 5.84 -5.28
N MET A 258 0.31 5.69 -5.96
CA MET A 258 0.17 4.76 -7.09
C MET A 258 1.04 5.16 -8.27
N ARG A 259 1.13 6.46 -8.57
CA ARG A 259 2.06 6.97 -9.59
C ARG A 259 3.51 6.62 -9.24
N SER A 260 3.87 6.60 -7.96
CA SER A 260 5.22 6.20 -7.54
C SER A 260 5.52 4.70 -7.74
N LYS A 261 4.52 3.86 -8.08
CA LYS A 261 4.79 2.46 -8.50
C LYS A 261 5.50 2.37 -9.84
N ASP A 262 5.37 3.38 -10.70
CA ASP A 262 6.08 3.50 -11.98
C ASP A 262 7.47 4.15 -11.82
N ASN A 263 8.05 4.09 -10.62
CA ASN A 263 9.32 4.75 -10.32
C ASN A 263 10.50 4.01 -10.97
N TRP A 264 11.32 4.72 -11.76
CA TRP A 264 12.57 4.19 -12.25
C TRP A 264 13.57 4.05 -11.09
N GLY A 265 13.96 2.82 -10.76
CA GLY A 265 14.77 2.54 -9.58
C GLY A 265 16.13 1.92 -9.89
N LEU A 266 16.84 1.54 -8.83
CA LEU A 266 17.92 0.57 -8.95
C LEU A 266 17.33 -0.81 -9.24
N PRO A 267 17.98 -1.65 -10.07
CA PRO A 267 17.52 -3.02 -10.28
C PRO A 267 17.44 -3.77 -8.95
N THR A 268 16.27 -4.35 -8.65
CA THR A 268 16.11 -5.18 -7.45
C THR A 268 16.78 -6.53 -7.71
N LEU A 269 17.69 -6.94 -6.82
CA LEU A 269 18.22 -8.30 -6.86
C LEU A 269 17.15 -9.26 -6.29
N PRO A 270 16.82 -10.37 -6.97
CA PRO A 270 15.92 -11.36 -6.42
C PRO A 270 16.59 -11.98 -5.19
N LEU A 271 16.07 -11.67 -4.01
CA LEU A 271 16.57 -12.16 -2.74
C LEU A 271 15.94 -13.52 -2.45
N LYS A 272 16.78 -14.57 -2.37
CA LYS A 272 16.35 -15.94 -1.98
C LYS A 272 16.05 -16.08 -0.48
N SER A 273 16.47 -15.09 0.33
CA SER A 273 16.36 -15.05 1.79
C SER A 273 16.31 -13.61 2.28
N ARG A 274 15.77 -13.39 3.48
CA ARG A 274 15.72 -12.06 4.10
C ARG A 274 17.14 -11.52 4.34
N PRO A 275 17.51 -10.33 3.80
CA PRO A 275 18.83 -9.75 3.99
C PRO A 275 18.94 -9.09 5.38
N LEU A 276 20.17 -9.00 5.89
CA LEU A 276 20.48 -8.19 7.07
C LEU A 276 20.55 -6.72 6.67
N PRO A 277 20.01 -5.80 7.48
CA PRO A 277 20.09 -4.38 7.21
C PRO A 277 21.54 -3.88 7.40
N GLN A 278 22.03 -3.08 6.45
CA GLN A 278 23.40 -2.56 6.40
C GLN A 278 23.38 -1.05 6.25
N THR A 279 24.35 -0.35 6.84
CA THR A 279 24.46 1.11 6.79
C THR A 279 25.88 1.54 6.43
N SER A 280 26.01 2.56 5.58
CA SER A 280 27.28 3.19 5.24
C SER A 280 27.19 4.70 5.43
N PHE A 281 28.26 5.32 5.96
CA PHE A 281 28.31 6.74 6.28
C PHE A 281 29.37 7.44 5.43
N LEU A 282 28.98 8.57 4.82
CA LEU A 282 29.92 9.54 4.25
C LEU A 282 29.79 10.85 5.03
N ASN A 283 30.79 11.15 5.85
CA ASN A 283 30.80 12.34 6.69
C ASN A 283 31.57 13.47 6.01
N PHE A 284 30.87 14.55 5.65
CA PHE A 284 31.50 15.77 5.20
C PHE A 284 32.13 16.51 6.38
N THR A 285 33.31 17.08 6.16
CA THR A 285 33.93 18.00 7.13
C THR A 285 33.06 19.26 7.32
N PRO A 286 33.25 20.01 8.42
CA PRO A 286 32.57 21.28 8.61
C PRO A 286 32.81 22.28 7.47
N ILE A 287 34.00 22.27 6.87
CA ILE A 287 34.38 23.15 5.75
C ILE A 287 33.63 22.75 4.47
N GLU A 288 33.60 21.45 4.14
CA GLU A 288 32.85 20.96 2.99
C GLU A 288 31.35 21.23 3.15
N SER A 289 30.81 20.97 4.34
CA SER A 289 29.41 21.24 4.67
C SER A 289 29.09 22.73 4.52
N GLY A 290 29.94 23.61 5.04
CA GLY A 290 29.80 25.06 4.88
C GLY A 290 29.81 25.49 3.41
N THR A 291 30.74 24.95 2.63
CA THR A 291 30.85 25.23 1.18
C THR A 291 29.59 24.80 0.43
N ILE A 292 29.06 23.61 0.72
CA ILE A 292 27.83 23.08 0.10
C ILE A 292 26.64 23.97 0.48
N LEU A 293 26.53 24.38 1.75
CA LEU A 293 25.44 25.24 2.22
C LEU A 293 25.48 26.63 1.56
N GLU A 294 26.66 27.24 1.44
CA GLU A 294 26.84 28.52 0.74
C GLU A 294 26.47 28.42 -0.75
N ALA A 295 26.97 27.39 -1.44
CA ALA A 295 26.65 27.14 -2.84
C ALA A 295 25.14 26.91 -3.05
N THR A 296 24.52 26.16 -2.14
CA THR A 296 23.07 25.92 -2.15
C THR A 296 22.30 27.25 -2.10
N LYS A 297 22.66 28.14 -1.16
CA LYS A 297 22.00 29.44 -1.03
C LYS A 297 22.25 30.34 -2.25
N SER A 298 23.45 30.31 -2.80
CA SER A 298 23.80 31.07 -4.01
C SER A 298 22.96 30.64 -5.22
N LEU A 299 22.75 29.34 -5.41
CA LEU A 299 22.09 28.79 -6.61
C LEU A 299 20.56 28.74 -6.52
N LEU A 300 20.03 28.46 -5.32
CA LEU A 300 18.60 28.24 -5.11
C LEU A 300 17.91 29.41 -4.39
N GLY A 301 18.68 30.38 -3.90
CA GLY A 301 18.19 31.50 -3.10
C GLY A 301 17.98 31.14 -1.62
N THR A 302 17.44 32.09 -0.86
CA THR A 302 17.30 31.99 0.61
C THR A 302 16.42 30.83 1.07
N ARG A 303 15.41 30.45 0.27
CA ARG A 303 14.51 29.31 0.50
C ARG A 303 15.09 27.96 0.04
N GLY A 304 16.24 27.93 -0.63
CA GLY A 304 16.94 26.70 -0.98
C GLY A 304 17.57 26.03 0.24
N THR A 305 17.53 24.70 0.30
CA THR A 305 18.12 23.90 1.39
C THR A 305 19.01 22.82 0.80
N ILE A 306 19.93 22.31 1.61
CA ILE A 306 20.79 21.20 1.22
C ILE A 306 19.96 19.97 0.84
N THR A 307 18.81 19.75 1.48
CA THR A 307 17.87 18.67 1.15
C THR A 307 17.46 18.69 -0.33
N HIS A 308 17.16 19.87 -0.91
CA HIS A 308 16.81 19.97 -2.33
C HIS A 308 17.98 19.58 -3.24
N VAL A 309 19.19 19.99 -2.88
CA VAL A 309 20.42 19.65 -3.60
C VAL A 309 20.73 18.16 -3.45
N THR A 310 20.48 17.57 -2.28
CA THR A 310 20.66 16.14 -2.04
C THR A 310 19.68 15.29 -2.86
N HIS A 311 18.41 15.68 -3.00
CA HIS A 311 17.48 14.99 -3.92
C HIS A 311 18.02 15.03 -5.35
N ALA A 312 18.45 16.20 -5.83
CA ALA A 312 19.05 16.31 -7.15
C ALA A 312 20.32 15.46 -7.32
N ALA A 313 21.16 15.38 -6.29
CA ALA A 313 22.36 14.55 -6.28
C ALA A 313 22.02 13.04 -6.33
N ILE A 314 21.03 12.59 -5.56
CA ILE A 314 20.56 11.18 -5.57
C ILE A 314 20.02 10.83 -6.96
N TYR A 315 19.18 11.69 -7.52
CA TYR A 315 18.64 11.51 -8.87
C TYR A 315 19.75 11.39 -9.93
N LEU A 316 20.70 12.32 -9.92
CA LEU A 316 21.82 12.33 -10.86
C LEU A 316 22.73 11.11 -10.68
N ALA A 317 22.99 10.70 -9.44
CA ALA A 317 23.75 9.49 -9.14
C ALA A 317 23.04 8.23 -9.66
N LEU A 318 21.71 8.16 -9.51
CA LEU A 318 20.91 7.09 -10.07
C LEU A 318 21.01 7.06 -11.60
N LEU A 319 20.78 8.18 -12.29
CA LEU A 319 20.86 8.21 -13.75
C LEU A 319 22.25 7.83 -14.27
N LYS A 320 23.31 8.20 -13.54
CA LYS A 320 24.67 7.77 -13.85
C LYS A 320 24.84 6.26 -13.79
N HIS A 321 24.22 5.64 -12.78
CA HIS A 321 24.40 4.23 -12.48
C HIS A 321 23.45 3.32 -13.27
N ASN A 322 22.18 3.70 -13.37
CA ASN A 322 21.13 2.97 -14.07
C ASN A 322 20.36 3.91 -15.01
N PRO A 323 20.94 4.28 -16.17
CA PRO A 323 20.29 5.19 -17.10
C PRO A 323 19.05 4.55 -17.77
N PRO A 324 17.89 5.23 -17.81
CA PRO A 324 16.63 4.80 -18.43
C PRO A 324 16.66 4.85 -19.97
N LEU A 325 17.66 4.21 -20.60
CA LEU A 325 17.91 4.26 -22.04
C LEU A 325 17.74 2.92 -22.77
N GLY A 326 17.33 1.88 -22.03
CA GLY A 326 17.14 0.54 -22.57
C GLY A 326 15.92 0.42 -23.50
N PRO A 327 15.87 -0.62 -24.36
CA PRO A 327 14.68 -0.95 -25.12
C PRO A 327 13.51 -1.26 -24.17
N GLY A 328 12.34 -0.68 -24.42
CA GLY A 328 11.15 -0.85 -23.57
C GLY A 328 10.95 0.21 -22.48
N VAL A 329 11.90 1.15 -22.29
CA VAL A 329 11.70 2.29 -21.39
C VAL A 329 10.82 3.35 -22.07
N LEU A 330 9.64 3.59 -21.49
CA LEU A 330 8.67 4.57 -21.97
C LEU A 330 9.20 6.00 -21.84
N ASP A 331 8.80 6.88 -22.75
CA ASP A 331 9.13 8.31 -22.64
C ASP A 331 8.43 8.99 -21.46
N THR A 332 7.33 8.39 -20.98
CA THR A 332 6.59 8.81 -19.78
C THR A 332 7.18 8.29 -18.47
N GLN A 333 8.31 7.56 -18.53
CA GLN A 333 8.97 7.04 -17.34
C GLN A 333 9.34 8.19 -16.38
N ILE A 334 9.08 7.98 -15.09
CA ILE A 334 9.37 8.97 -14.06
C ILE A 334 10.41 8.47 -13.06
N PHE A 335 10.98 9.41 -12.32
CA PHE A 335 11.65 9.14 -11.06
C PHE A 335 10.91 9.84 -9.92
N ALA A 336 10.62 9.13 -8.85
CA ALA A 336 9.85 9.63 -7.72
C ALA A 336 10.56 9.37 -6.38
N PHE A 337 10.47 10.35 -5.48
CA PHE A 337 10.80 10.19 -4.07
C PHE A 337 9.52 10.14 -3.25
N ALA A 338 9.34 9.08 -2.46
CA ALA A 338 8.32 9.03 -1.41
C ALA A 338 8.95 9.56 -0.12
N SER A 339 8.82 10.86 0.15
CA SER A 339 9.56 11.53 1.21
C SER A 339 8.68 11.82 2.44
N PRO A 340 8.92 11.18 3.59
CA PRO A 340 8.23 11.54 4.83
C PRO A 340 8.52 12.99 5.23
N VAL A 341 7.52 13.68 5.77
CA VAL A 341 7.64 15.06 6.23
C VAL A 341 7.13 15.19 7.66
N ASP A 342 7.84 15.96 8.49
CA ASP A 342 7.44 16.22 9.87
C ASP A 342 6.08 16.92 9.95
N GLY A 343 5.12 16.21 10.54
CA GLY A 343 3.73 16.61 10.66
C GLY A 343 3.46 17.64 11.76
N ARG A 344 4.40 17.88 12.68
CA ARG A 344 4.21 18.80 13.83
C ARG A 344 3.77 20.21 13.45
N ARG A 345 4.13 20.66 12.24
CA ARG A 345 3.72 21.96 11.67
C ARG A 345 2.20 22.09 11.45
N PHE A 346 1.48 20.98 11.44
CA PHE A 346 0.03 20.92 11.20
C PHE A 346 -0.77 20.70 12.49
N PHE A 347 -0.13 20.77 13.65
CA PHE A 347 -0.81 20.76 14.94
C PHE A 347 -1.38 22.13 15.31
N ASN A 348 -2.24 22.11 16.33
CA ASN A 348 -2.75 23.32 16.96
C ASN A 348 -1.63 24.24 17.48
N THR A 349 -2.02 25.47 17.82
CA THR A 349 -1.08 26.56 18.15
C THR A 349 -0.25 26.32 19.40
N GLU A 350 -0.64 25.43 20.31
CA GLU A 350 0.16 25.12 21.50
C GLU A 350 1.44 24.38 21.15
N TYR A 351 1.43 23.55 20.10
CA TYR A 351 2.59 22.78 19.66
C TYR A 351 3.43 23.55 18.63
N THR A 352 2.78 24.23 17.67
CA THR A 352 3.51 24.98 16.62
C THR A 352 4.21 26.23 17.16
N SER A 353 3.75 26.81 18.27
CA SER A 353 4.45 27.91 18.95
C SER A 353 5.67 27.47 19.77
N GLY A 354 5.91 26.17 19.91
CA GLY A 354 6.97 25.61 20.76
C GLY A 354 6.65 25.66 22.26
N ARG A 355 5.43 26.03 22.66
CA ARG A 355 5.00 26.01 24.08
C ARG A 355 4.92 24.60 24.64
N LYS A 356 4.56 23.62 23.79
CA LYS A 356 4.56 22.19 24.10
C LYS A 356 5.39 21.43 23.06
N SER A 357 6.21 20.50 23.54
CA SER A 357 6.94 19.56 22.69
C SER A 357 6.09 18.32 22.42
N TYR A 358 6.12 17.83 21.18
CA TYR A 358 5.53 16.55 20.80
C TYR A 358 6.61 15.53 20.44
N TYR A 359 6.63 14.41 21.16
CA TYR A 359 7.65 13.37 21.04
C TYR A 359 7.19 12.15 20.23
N GLY A 360 5.88 12.01 20.01
CA GLY A 360 5.33 10.86 19.30
C GLY A 360 5.64 10.88 17.80
N LEU A 361 5.43 9.76 17.14
CA LEU A 361 5.48 9.65 15.68
C LEU A 361 4.36 10.50 15.05
N CYS A 362 4.71 11.41 14.15
CA CYS A 362 3.77 12.19 13.37
C CYS A 362 4.39 12.60 12.03
N GLN A 363 4.05 11.87 10.97
CA GLN A 363 4.56 12.11 9.64
C GLN A 363 3.42 12.30 8.63
N SER A 364 3.62 13.23 7.73
CA SER A 364 2.97 13.27 6.42
C SER A 364 3.91 12.68 5.37
N ILE A 365 3.49 12.62 4.11
CA ILE A 365 4.32 12.16 2.98
C ILE A 365 4.24 13.17 1.84
N ALA A 366 5.38 13.54 1.27
CA ALA A 366 5.46 14.34 0.04
C ALA A 366 6.09 13.47 -1.06
N HIS A 367 5.32 13.23 -2.11
CA HIS A 367 5.82 12.53 -3.29
C HIS A 367 6.40 13.55 -4.28
N ILE A 368 7.71 13.51 -4.45
CA ILE A 368 8.44 14.40 -5.36
C ILE A 368 8.68 13.64 -6.66
N VAL A 369 8.15 14.13 -7.78
CA VAL A 369 8.25 13.47 -9.09
C VAL A 369 9.09 14.31 -10.05
N ILE A 370 10.11 13.66 -10.61
CA ILE A 370 10.96 14.16 -11.69
C ILE A 370 10.56 13.44 -12.98
N GLU A 371 10.19 14.24 -13.97
CA GLU A 371 9.80 13.80 -15.31
C GLU A 371 10.98 13.97 -16.27
N ASP A 372 10.81 13.54 -17.54
CA ASP A 372 11.81 13.66 -18.60
C ASP A 372 13.16 12.96 -18.30
N ILE A 373 13.14 11.90 -17.48
CA ILE A 373 14.36 11.27 -16.98
C ILE A 373 15.24 10.68 -18.09
N LYS A 374 14.63 10.30 -19.22
CA LYS A 374 15.31 9.77 -20.41
C LYS A 374 16.10 10.86 -21.13
N ALA A 375 15.53 12.05 -21.26
CA ALA A 375 16.21 13.19 -21.86
C ALA A 375 17.40 13.64 -21.00
N ASP A 376 17.23 13.66 -19.68
CA ASP A 376 18.33 13.92 -18.76
C ASP A 376 19.44 12.88 -18.88
N ALA A 377 19.09 11.58 -18.90
CA ALA A 377 20.06 10.50 -19.05
C ALA A 377 20.84 10.61 -20.38
N GLU A 378 20.18 10.98 -21.47
CA GLU A 378 20.83 11.22 -22.76
C GLU A 378 21.81 12.41 -22.69
N ALA A 379 21.39 13.52 -22.07
CA ALA A 379 22.22 14.71 -21.92
C ALA A 379 23.48 14.43 -21.08
N LEU A 380 23.37 13.59 -20.06
CA LEU A 380 24.48 13.21 -19.17
C LEU A 380 25.55 12.35 -19.84
N LYS A 381 25.28 11.71 -21.00
CA LYS A 381 26.30 10.98 -21.78
C LYS A 381 27.46 11.85 -22.25
N THR A 382 27.23 13.15 -22.40
CA THR A 382 28.27 14.10 -22.83
C THR A 382 29.31 14.38 -21.75
N GLU A 383 29.08 13.94 -20.50
CA GLU A 383 29.93 14.14 -19.33
C GLU A 383 30.38 15.61 -19.10
N ASN A 384 29.58 16.57 -19.57
CA ASN A 384 29.89 18.00 -19.47
C ASN A 384 29.42 18.56 -18.11
N ASP A 385 30.36 19.06 -17.30
CA ASP A 385 30.09 19.69 -15.99
C ASP A 385 28.99 20.76 -16.02
N LYS A 386 28.89 21.51 -17.12
CA LYS A 386 27.83 22.51 -17.31
C LYS A 386 26.44 21.85 -17.33
N THR A 387 26.30 20.75 -18.08
CA THR A 387 25.06 19.97 -18.18
C THR A 387 24.67 19.38 -16.83
N TRP A 388 25.63 18.76 -16.12
CA TRP A 388 25.39 18.23 -14.76
C TRP A 388 24.87 19.31 -13.82
N ARG A 389 25.50 20.49 -13.84
CA ARG A 389 25.11 21.62 -13.00
C ARG A 389 23.72 22.15 -13.35
N GLU A 390 23.39 22.26 -14.64
CA GLU A 390 22.08 22.74 -15.09
C GLU A 390 20.95 21.80 -14.66
N ILE A 391 21.11 20.48 -14.85
CA ILE A 391 20.15 19.47 -14.41
C ILE A 391 20.01 19.49 -12.88
N MET A 392 21.13 19.54 -12.15
CA MET A 392 21.10 19.58 -10.68
C MET A 392 20.30 20.76 -10.15
N ILE A 393 20.53 21.97 -10.70
CA ILE A 393 19.81 23.18 -10.29
C ILE A 393 18.32 23.08 -10.63
N ARG A 394 17.98 22.58 -11.83
CA ARG A 394 16.57 22.42 -12.25
C ARG A 394 15.84 21.45 -11.33
N VAL A 395 16.42 20.27 -11.08
CA VAL A 395 15.82 19.23 -10.22
C VAL A 395 15.69 19.70 -8.78
N ALA A 396 16.70 20.40 -8.24
CA ALA A 396 16.62 20.95 -6.89
C ALA A 396 15.52 22.03 -6.77
N LYS A 397 15.36 22.90 -7.78
CA LYS A 397 14.25 23.87 -7.82
C LYS A 397 12.90 23.18 -7.90
N ARG A 398 12.75 22.19 -8.78
CA ARG A 398 11.52 21.42 -8.92
C ARG A 398 11.15 20.69 -7.64
N THR A 399 12.14 20.09 -6.98
CA THR A 399 11.97 19.43 -5.68
C THR A 399 11.41 20.40 -4.64
N ARG A 400 12.01 21.60 -4.53
CA ARG A 400 11.51 22.65 -3.62
C ARG A 400 10.07 23.03 -3.95
N GLU A 401 9.78 23.28 -5.22
CA GLU A 401 8.43 23.67 -5.67
C GLU A 401 7.40 22.61 -5.31
N GLN A 402 7.70 21.33 -5.51
CA GLN A 402 6.79 20.25 -5.14
C GLN A 402 6.64 20.08 -3.62
N TYR A 403 7.69 20.32 -2.81
CA TYR A 403 7.52 20.41 -1.35
C TYR A 403 6.61 21.59 -0.97
N ASP A 404 6.84 22.78 -1.54
CA ASP A 404 6.01 23.96 -1.28
C ASP A 404 4.53 23.69 -1.67
N GLU A 405 4.30 23.09 -2.85
CA GLU A 405 2.99 22.67 -3.34
C GLU A 405 2.33 21.70 -2.36
N HIS A 406 3.01 20.60 -2.01
CA HIS A 406 2.48 19.57 -1.13
C HIS A 406 2.15 20.11 0.26
N LEU A 407 3.03 20.93 0.83
CA LEU A 407 2.85 21.51 2.15
C LEU A 407 1.78 22.61 2.20
N SER A 408 1.41 23.17 1.05
CA SER A 408 0.34 24.16 0.93
C SER A 408 -1.05 23.56 0.79
N GLN A 409 -1.15 22.25 0.53
CA GLN A 409 -2.44 21.59 0.35
C GLN A 409 -3.28 21.59 1.64
N PRO A 410 -4.62 21.57 1.54
CA PRO A 410 -5.48 21.38 2.70
C PRO A 410 -5.33 19.97 3.26
N ASN A 411 -5.54 19.79 4.57
CA ASN A 411 -5.66 18.47 5.20
C ASN A 411 -4.44 17.54 5.02
N VAL A 412 -3.24 18.08 4.79
CA VAL A 412 -2.03 17.29 4.50
C VAL A 412 -1.76 16.19 5.52
N LEU A 413 -1.79 16.51 6.81
CA LEU A 413 -1.51 15.55 7.88
C LEU A 413 -2.72 14.65 8.16
N SER A 414 -3.94 15.19 8.20
CA SER A 414 -5.13 14.35 8.44
C SER A 414 -5.33 13.33 7.31
N ALA A 415 -5.15 13.73 6.06
CA ALA A 415 -5.18 12.84 4.91
C ALA A 415 -4.06 11.79 4.97
N ALA A 416 -2.84 12.19 5.35
CA ALA A 416 -1.74 11.25 5.52
C ALA A 416 -2.03 10.22 6.62
N ILE A 417 -2.66 10.60 7.74
CA ILE A 417 -3.09 9.67 8.78
C ILE A 417 -4.05 8.63 8.19
N ALA A 418 -5.08 9.06 7.44
CA ALA A 418 -6.05 8.15 6.83
C ALA A 418 -5.42 7.22 5.78
N VAL A 419 -4.56 7.77 4.92
CA VAL A 419 -3.86 6.98 3.89
C VAL A 419 -2.88 5.99 4.52
N MET A 420 -2.17 6.35 5.58
CA MET A 420 -1.26 5.43 6.27
C MET A 420 -2.01 4.32 7.00
N GLU A 421 -3.20 4.58 7.57
CA GLU A 421 -4.08 3.52 8.07
C GLU A 421 -4.52 2.57 6.96
N PHE A 422 -4.89 3.12 5.80
CA PHE A 422 -5.24 2.32 4.62
C PHE A 422 -4.05 1.47 4.16
N VAL A 423 -2.85 2.05 4.06
CA VAL A 423 -1.61 1.34 3.69
C VAL A 423 -1.24 0.27 4.71
N ALA A 424 -1.37 0.55 6.01
CA ALA A 424 -1.13 -0.44 7.06
C ALA A 424 -2.07 -1.64 6.88
N LYS A 425 -3.37 -1.39 6.67
CA LYS A 425 -4.35 -2.46 6.40
C LYS A 425 -4.03 -3.28 5.15
N MET A 426 -3.55 -2.61 4.10
CA MET A 426 -3.09 -3.27 2.88
C MET A 426 -1.80 -4.08 3.13
N SER A 427 -0.92 -3.64 4.03
CA SER A 427 0.36 -4.31 4.32
C SER A 427 0.22 -5.51 5.28
N THR A 428 -0.81 -5.52 6.13
CA THR A 428 -1.14 -6.61 7.07
C THR A 428 -1.96 -7.72 6.43
N GLY A 429 -2.49 -7.51 5.22
CA GLY A 429 -3.24 -8.52 4.52
C GLY A 429 -2.31 -9.64 4.09
N ALA A 430 -2.25 -10.73 4.86
CA ALA A 430 -2.18 -12.02 4.19
C ALA A 430 -3.31 -12.01 3.15
N LEU A 431 -3.04 -12.48 1.94
CA LEU A 431 -4.06 -12.58 0.92
C LEU A 431 -5.20 -13.45 1.48
N THR A 432 -6.30 -12.83 1.92
CA THR A 432 -7.44 -13.56 2.47
C THR A 432 -8.42 -13.78 1.36
N VAL A 433 -8.88 -15.01 1.25
CA VAL A 433 -9.87 -15.38 0.27
C VAL A 433 -11.07 -15.94 1.01
N ASP A 434 -12.23 -15.33 0.79
CA ASP A 434 -13.50 -15.68 1.41
C ASP A 434 -14.51 -16.04 0.31
N VAL A 435 -15.07 -17.25 0.34
CA VAL A 435 -16.17 -17.62 -0.55
C VAL A 435 -17.45 -16.94 -0.04
N LEU A 436 -17.95 -15.95 -0.79
CA LEU A 436 -19.20 -15.25 -0.45
C LEU A 436 -20.40 -16.14 -0.70
N HIS A 437 -20.37 -16.90 -1.79
CA HIS A 437 -21.43 -17.83 -2.14
C HIS A 437 -20.91 -18.94 -3.06
N GLN A 438 -21.46 -20.15 -2.92
CA GLN A 438 -21.31 -21.22 -3.90
C GLN A 438 -22.68 -21.68 -4.39
N PHE A 439 -22.86 -21.62 -5.70
CA PHE A 439 -24.10 -22.03 -6.36
C PHE A 439 -24.26 -23.57 -6.37
N PRO A 440 -25.49 -24.08 -6.60
CA PRO A 440 -25.72 -25.50 -6.77
C PRO A 440 -24.86 -26.12 -7.89
N ASN A 441 -24.53 -27.40 -7.72
CA ASN A 441 -23.76 -28.14 -8.73
C ASN A 441 -24.45 -28.07 -10.12
N GLY A 442 -23.68 -27.75 -11.15
CA GLY A 442 -24.16 -27.54 -12.51
C GLY A 442 -24.40 -26.08 -12.88
N THR A 443 -24.49 -25.16 -11.90
CA THR A 443 -24.51 -23.72 -12.18
C THR A 443 -23.10 -23.26 -12.55
N ARG A 444 -22.93 -22.67 -13.74
CA ARG A 444 -21.68 -22.04 -14.17
C ARG A 444 -21.86 -20.53 -14.20
N LEU A 445 -21.02 -19.80 -13.46
CA LEU A 445 -20.92 -18.35 -13.61
C LEU A 445 -19.95 -18.03 -14.74
N GLU A 446 -20.12 -16.86 -15.36
CA GLU A 446 -19.28 -16.43 -16.50
C GLU A 446 -18.70 -15.03 -16.31
N ASN A 447 -19.45 -14.12 -15.69
CA ASN A 447 -19.04 -12.73 -15.56
C ASN A 447 -19.61 -12.08 -14.30
N LEU A 448 -19.07 -10.91 -13.94
CA LEU A 448 -19.56 -10.09 -12.84
C LEU A 448 -19.42 -8.60 -13.14
N VAL A 449 -20.26 -7.78 -12.48
CA VAL A 449 -20.04 -6.34 -12.34
C VAL A 449 -20.33 -5.90 -10.91
N VAL A 450 -19.50 -5.00 -10.38
CA VAL A 450 -19.74 -4.33 -9.09
C VAL A 450 -20.52 -3.05 -9.31
N LEU A 451 -21.67 -2.93 -8.64
CA LEU A 451 -22.51 -1.75 -8.68
C LEU A 451 -21.95 -0.62 -7.80
N SER A 452 -22.41 0.61 -8.03
CA SER A 452 -21.98 1.81 -7.28
C SER A 452 -22.24 1.74 -5.77
N ASN A 453 -23.18 0.89 -5.34
CA ASN A 453 -23.51 0.64 -3.94
C ASN A 453 -22.70 -0.51 -3.30
N GLY A 454 -21.81 -1.16 -4.06
CA GLY A 454 -21.00 -2.30 -3.64
C GLY A 454 -21.61 -3.67 -3.92
N SER A 455 -22.92 -3.78 -4.21
CA SER A 455 -23.52 -5.07 -4.56
C SER A 455 -22.98 -5.61 -5.89
N ILE A 456 -22.95 -6.93 -6.03
CA ILE A 456 -22.35 -7.61 -7.20
C ILE A 456 -23.46 -8.26 -8.02
N ILE A 457 -23.51 -8.02 -9.33
CA ILE A 457 -24.35 -8.81 -10.23
C ILE A 457 -23.46 -9.81 -10.96
N VAL A 458 -23.88 -11.08 -10.97
CA VAL A 458 -23.18 -12.17 -11.67
C VAL A 458 -24.07 -12.76 -12.75
N SER A 459 -23.46 -13.21 -13.86
CA SER A 459 -24.13 -13.93 -14.93
C SER A 459 -23.94 -15.44 -14.80
N ALA A 460 -25.04 -16.19 -14.82
CA ALA A 460 -25.04 -17.65 -14.81
C ALA A 460 -25.29 -18.20 -16.23
N ILE A 461 -24.22 -18.50 -16.96
CA ILE A 461 -24.26 -18.96 -18.36
C ILE A 461 -25.04 -20.27 -18.53
N SER A 462 -25.10 -21.12 -17.51
CA SER A 462 -25.84 -22.38 -17.55
C SER A 462 -27.37 -22.23 -17.46
N GLU A 463 -27.87 -21.05 -17.08
CA GLU A 463 -29.29 -20.83 -16.70
C GLU A 463 -29.95 -19.65 -17.42
N GLY A 464 -29.20 -18.84 -18.18
CA GLY A 464 -29.71 -17.61 -18.79
C GLY A 464 -30.19 -16.58 -17.74
N SER A 465 -29.59 -16.60 -16.55
CA SER A 465 -30.09 -15.85 -15.38
C SER A 465 -29.00 -14.99 -14.73
N LEU A 466 -29.43 -13.86 -14.18
CA LEU A 466 -28.59 -12.90 -13.45
C LEU A 466 -28.93 -12.95 -11.96
N TYR A 467 -27.91 -12.92 -11.12
CA TYR A 467 -28.07 -12.96 -9.67
C TYR A 467 -27.36 -11.77 -9.01
N LEU A 468 -28.00 -11.19 -7.99
CA LEU A 468 -27.44 -10.15 -7.13
C LEU A 468 -26.88 -10.79 -5.86
N ILE A 469 -25.66 -10.42 -5.53
CA ILE A 469 -24.92 -10.87 -4.35
C ILE A 469 -24.64 -9.64 -3.48
N ASP A 470 -24.90 -9.78 -2.19
CA ASP A 470 -24.53 -8.80 -1.17
C ASP A 470 -23.19 -9.21 -0.55
N PRO A 471 -22.09 -8.46 -0.80
CA PRO A 471 -20.76 -8.84 -0.32
C PRO A 471 -20.55 -8.67 1.19
N GLU A 472 -21.46 -7.98 1.89
CA GLU A 472 -21.38 -7.73 3.34
C GLU A 472 -22.02 -8.84 4.18
N SER A 473 -22.81 -9.71 3.54
CA SER A 473 -23.49 -10.81 4.20
C SER A 473 -23.05 -12.13 3.57
N SER A 474 -21.99 -12.72 4.12
CA SER A 474 -21.36 -13.99 3.68
C SER A 474 -22.28 -15.21 3.69
N ASN A 475 -23.59 -15.04 3.95
CA ASN A 475 -24.61 -16.09 3.92
C ASN A 475 -25.96 -15.62 3.35
N SER A 476 -26.04 -14.41 2.76
CA SER A 476 -27.27 -13.99 2.07
C SER A 476 -27.47 -14.82 0.81
N PRO A 477 -28.65 -15.43 0.59
CA PRO A 477 -28.90 -16.15 -0.65
C PRO A 477 -28.87 -15.19 -1.85
N PRO A 478 -28.30 -15.58 -3.00
CA PRO A 478 -28.35 -14.80 -4.22
C PRO A 478 -29.80 -14.45 -4.57
N VAL A 479 -30.03 -13.19 -4.96
CA VAL A 479 -31.34 -12.73 -5.39
C VAL A 479 -31.40 -12.79 -6.91
N LEU A 480 -32.36 -13.54 -7.46
CA LEU A 480 -32.60 -13.55 -8.90
C LEU A 480 -32.97 -12.13 -9.35
N VAL A 481 -32.13 -11.54 -10.20
CA VAL A 481 -32.32 -10.22 -10.79
C VAL A 481 -33.25 -10.34 -11.99
N GLN A 482 -32.89 -11.20 -12.93
CA GLN A 482 -33.63 -11.39 -14.17
C GLN A 482 -33.30 -12.74 -14.81
N HIS A 483 -34.30 -13.35 -15.44
CA HIS A 483 -34.11 -14.44 -16.39
C HIS A 483 -34.36 -13.88 -17.80
N ILE A 484 -33.39 -13.97 -18.70
CA ILE A 484 -33.54 -13.38 -20.04
C ILE A 484 -34.46 -14.27 -20.89
N PRO A 485 -35.65 -13.79 -21.31
CA PRO A 485 -36.61 -14.63 -22.00
C PRO A 485 -36.06 -15.20 -23.31
N TYR A 486 -36.36 -16.46 -23.60
CA TYR A 486 -35.98 -17.17 -24.84
C TYR A 486 -34.48 -17.40 -25.07
N HIS A 487 -33.64 -17.10 -24.06
CA HIS A 487 -32.19 -17.28 -24.10
C HIS A 487 -31.74 -18.28 -23.03
N THR A 488 -30.87 -19.21 -23.37
CA THR A 488 -30.37 -20.23 -22.44
C THR A 488 -29.07 -19.84 -21.74
N ALA A 489 -28.40 -18.77 -22.18
CA ALA A 489 -27.11 -18.33 -21.68
C ALA A 489 -27.03 -16.81 -21.59
N VAL A 490 -26.36 -16.33 -20.53
CA VAL A 490 -25.96 -14.94 -20.31
C VAL A 490 -24.45 -14.89 -20.01
N LEU A 491 -23.74 -13.93 -20.60
CA LEU A 491 -22.26 -13.84 -20.51
C LEU A 491 -21.83 -12.46 -20.04
N GLY A 492 -21.17 -11.67 -20.91
CA GLY A 492 -20.60 -10.38 -20.57
C GLY A 492 -21.62 -9.36 -20.07
N LEU A 493 -21.18 -8.57 -19.09
CA LEU A 493 -21.95 -7.54 -18.40
C LEU A 493 -21.22 -6.20 -18.53
N ALA A 494 -21.98 -5.10 -18.62
CA ALA A 494 -21.41 -3.76 -18.62
C ALA A 494 -22.39 -2.74 -18.03
N LEU A 495 -21.87 -1.63 -17.48
CA LEU A 495 -22.67 -0.54 -16.91
C LEU A 495 -22.54 0.73 -17.77
N PRO A 496 -23.26 0.85 -18.90
CA PRO A 496 -23.19 2.02 -19.79
C PRO A 496 -23.61 3.33 -19.13
N LEU A 497 -24.54 3.27 -18.18
CA LEU A 497 -25.07 4.42 -17.46
C LEU A 497 -25.28 4.05 -16.00
N PRO A 498 -25.37 5.05 -15.08
CA PRO A 498 -25.85 4.80 -13.74
C PRO A 498 -27.16 4.00 -13.78
N ASP A 499 -27.25 2.97 -12.95
CA ASP A 499 -28.43 2.11 -12.80
C ASP A 499 -28.91 1.43 -14.10
N THR A 500 -28.05 1.30 -15.13
CA THR A 500 -28.37 0.57 -16.36
C THR A 500 -27.37 -0.56 -16.55
N LEU A 501 -27.86 -1.80 -16.61
CA LEU A 501 -27.05 -2.98 -16.88
C LEU A 501 -27.24 -3.43 -18.33
N ALA A 502 -26.15 -3.54 -19.08
CA ALA A 502 -26.11 -4.21 -20.37
C ALA A 502 -25.71 -5.68 -20.18
N VAL A 503 -26.41 -6.59 -20.85
CA VAL A 503 -26.26 -8.04 -20.70
C VAL A 503 -26.20 -8.69 -22.07
N ILE A 504 -25.14 -9.45 -22.35
CA ILE A 504 -25.11 -10.34 -23.51
C ILE A 504 -25.92 -11.60 -23.19
N ALA A 505 -26.82 -11.98 -24.10
CA ALA A 505 -27.53 -13.25 -24.03
C ALA A 505 -27.56 -13.98 -25.38
N GLY A 506 -27.64 -15.31 -25.33
CA GLY A 506 -27.64 -16.19 -26.49
C GLY A 506 -28.18 -17.57 -26.16
N ASN A 507 -28.34 -18.41 -27.19
CA ASN A 507 -28.67 -19.83 -27.02
C ASN A 507 -27.41 -20.69 -27.17
N PHE A 508 -26.82 -21.01 -26.03
CA PHE A 508 -25.62 -21.84 -25.87
C PHE A 508 -25.89 -22.97 -24.86
N SER A 509 -25.38 -24.16 -25.15
CA SER A 509 -25.42 -25.32 -24.26
C SER A 509 -24.05 -25.53 -23.63
N THR A 510 -23.92 -25.25 -22.33
CA THR A 510 -22.69 -25.49 -21.55
C THR A 510 -22.33 -26.98 -21.42
N GLU A 511 -23.29 -27.88 -21.65
CA GLU A 511 -23.12 -29.34 -21.63
C GLU A 511 -22.54 -29.88 -22.95
N THR A 512 -23.08 -29.44 -24.09
CA THR A 512 -22.72 -29.98 -25.42
C THR A 512 -21.79 -29.08 -26.22
N GLY A 513 -21.62 -27.82 -25.80
CA GLY A 513 -20.95 -26.77 -26.58
C GLY A 513 -21.77 -26.31 -27.80
N ALA A 514 -23.03 -26.73 -27.94
CA ALA A 514 -23.86 -26.36 -29.07
C ALA A 514 -24.23 -24.87 -29.02
N ILE A 515 -24.07 -24.20 -30.17
CA ILE A 515 -24.38 -22.79 -30.36
C ILE A 515 -25.50 -22.67 -31.39
N MET A 516 -26.54 -21.89 -31.07
CA MET A 516 -27.56 -21.52 -32.03
C MET A 516 -27.19 -20.17 -32.69
N ASN A 517 -26.60 -20.23 -33.87
CA ASN A 517 -26.24 -19.04 -34.63
C ASN A 517 -27.46 -18.13 -34.85
N GLY A 518 -27.27 -16.82 -34.73
CA GLY A 518 -28.33 -15.82 -34.89
C GLY A 518 -29.15 -15.55 -33.63
N SER A 519 -28.86 -16.20 -32.50
CA SER A 519 -29.57 -16.00 -31.23
C SER A 519 -28.97 -14.91 -30.33
N TRP A 520 -27.84 -14.32 -30.71
CA TRP A 520 -27.12 -13.37 -29.86
C TRP A 520 -27.77 -11.99 -29.84
N ALA A 521 -27.89 -11.39 -28.65
CA ALA A 521 -28.39 -10.04 -28.46
C ALA A 521 -27.79 -9.38 -27.21
N VAL A 522 -27.87 -8.04 -27.15
CA VAL A 522 -27.61 -7.25 -25.95
C VAL A 522 -28.93 -6.73 -25.38
N PHE A 523 -29.16 -6.99 -24.10
CA PHE A 523 -30.31 -6.48 -23.35
C PHE A 523 -29.88 -5.34 -22.44
N LEU A 524 -30.68 -4.27 -22.37
CA LEU A 524 -30.53 -3.23 -21.35
C LEU A 524 -31.57 -3.43 -20.27
N LEU A 525 -31.13 -3.45 -19.02
CA LEU A 525 -31.96 -3.57 -17.83
C LEU A 525 -31.87 -2.28 -17.01
N ASP A 526 -33.01 -1.78 -16.57
CA ASP A 526 -33.13 -0.64 -15.65
C ASP A 526 -33.13 -1.14 -14.20
N LEU A 527 -32.09 -0.75 -13.46
CA LEU A 527 -31.88 -1.10 -12.05
C LEU A 527 -32.50 -0.08 -11.08
N SER A 528 -33.15 0.99 -11.57
CA SER A 528 -33.71 2.05 -10.72
C SER A 528 -34.96 1.58 -9.95
N ASP A 529 -34.72 0.99 -8.77
CA ASP A 529 -35.69 0.60 -7.74
C ASP A 529 -36.91 -0.18 -8.27
N THR A 530 -36.68 -1.03 -9.28
CA THR A 530 -37.65 -2.03 -9.77
C THR A 530 -37.16 -3.43 -9.40
N SER A 531 -38.03 -4.23 -8.79
CA SER A 531 -37.72 -5.61 -8.41
C SER A 531 -38.81 -6.56 -8.96
N PRO A 532 -38.50 -7.41 -9.96
CA PRO A 532 -37.21 -7.52 -10.68
C PRO A 532 -36.95 -6.33 -11.64
N PRO A 533 -35.68 -6.01 -11.95
CA PRO A 533 -35.30 -5.02 -12.96
C PRO A 533 -35.96 -5.22 -14.31
N ARG A 534 -36.42 -4.13 -14.91
CA ARG A 534 -37.12 -4.15 -16.19
C ARG A 534 -36.15 -4.19 -17.37
N ILE A 535 -36.38 -5.08 -18.33
CA ILE A 535 -35.76 -5.00 -19.66
C ILE A 535 -36.35 -3.80 -20.41
N ILE A 536 -35.49 -2.85 -20.76
CA ILE A 536 -35.87 -1.59 -21.43
C ILE A 536 -35.58 -1.61 -22.93
N ASP A 537 -34.56 -2.33 -23.38
CA ASP A 537 -34.20 -2.48 -24.79
C ASP A 537 -33.55 -3.85 -25.09
N GLU A 538 -33.63 -4.27 -26.35
CA GLU A 538 -32.99 -5.45 -26.91
C GLU A 538 -32.35 -5.10 -28.26
N PHE A 539 -31.09 -5.49 -28.45
CA PHE A 539 -30.31 -5.24 -29.66
C PHE A 539 -29.79 -6.56 -30.24
N PRO A 540 -30.46 -7.14 -31.25
CA PRO A 540 -30.01 -8.36 -31.90
C PRO A 540 -28.66 -8.19 -32.63
N VAL A 541 -27.79 -9.19 -32.49
CA VAL A 541 -26.50 -9.29 -33.18
C VAL A 541 -26.45 -10.60 -33.99
N PRO A 542 -27.30 -10.74 -35.04
CA PRO A 542 -27.49 -12.02 -35.72
C PRO A 542 -26.24 -12.52 -36.46
N GLY A 543 -25.27 -11.65 -36.72
CA GLY A 543 -24.00 -11.98 -37.36
C GLY A 543 -22.93 -12.52 -36.40
N ALA A 544 -23.15 -12.45 -35.08
CA ALA A 544 -22.21 -12.98 -34.10
C ALA A 544 -22.27 -14.51 -34.03
N GLN A 545 -21.14 -15.12 -33.67
CA GLN A 545 -21.06 -16.57 -33.46
C GLN A 545 -20.99 -16.95 -31.98
N LEU A 546 -20.18 -16.26 -31.17
CA LEU A 546 -20.17 -16.44 -29.72
C LEU A 546 -19.78 -15.11 -29.05
N LEU A 547 -20.77 -14.32 -28.65
CA LEU A 547 -20.50 -13.09 -27.90
C LEU A 547 -20.06 -13.44 -26.48
N ASN A 548 -19.00 -12.80 -25.99
CA ASN A 548 -18.39 -13.12 -24.70
C ASN A 548 -18.24 -11.87 -23.80
N GLY A 549 -17.02 -11.39 -23.53
CA GLY A 549 -16.77 -10.18 -22.75
C GLY A 549 -17.36 -8.91 -23.39
N MET A 550 -17.72 -7.93 -22.56
CA MET A 550 -18.30 -6.64 -22.99
C MET A 550 -17.80 -5.48 -22.14
N THR A 551 -17.56 -4.33 -22.77
CA THR A 551 -17.16 -3.09 -22.10
C THR A 551 -17.84 -1.87 -22.69
N THR A 552 -17.98 -0.83 -21.88
CA THR A 552 -18.35 0.52 -22.32
C THR A 552 -17.15 1.24 -22.94
N VAL A 553 -17.37 2.16 -23.88
CA VAL A 553 -16.31 3.05 -24.38
C VAL A 553 -16.11 4.22 -23.39
N PRO A 554 -14.90 4.45 -22.83
CA PRO A 554 -14.67 5.46 -21.79
C PRO A 554 -15.05 6.88 -22.21
N SER A 555 -14.83 7.22 -23.48
CA SER A 555 -15.13 8.55 -24.03
C SER A 555 -16.61 8.75 -24.40
N SER A 556 -17.43 7.69 -24.35
CA SER A 556 -18.85 7.75 -24.74
C SER A 556 -19.66 6.58 -24.20
N THR A 557 -20.60 6.89 -23.31
CA THR A 557 -21.57 5.93 -22.76
C THR A 557 -22.57 5.38 -23.79
N ASN A 558 -22.56 5.90 -25.03
CA ASN A 558 -23.44 5.42 -26.09
C ASN A 558 -22.94 4.14 -26.77
N TYR A 559 -21.70 3.74 -26.55
CA TYR A 559 -21.09 2.62 -27.27
C TYR A 559 -20.67 1.50 -26.34
N LEU A 560 -21.03 0.28 -26.74
CA LEU A 560 -20.57 -0.96 -26.13
C LEU A 560 -19.69 -1.71 -27.14
N LEU A 561 -18.62 -2.31 -26.66
CA LEU A 561 -17.72 -3.19 -27.41
C LEU A 561 -17.84 -4.60 -26.87
N MET A 562 -17.97 -5.59 -27.76
CA MET A 562 -18.22 -6.98 -27.40
C MET A 562 -17.28 -7.90 -28.16
N ALA A 563 -16.66 -8.85 -27.46
CA ALA A 563 -15.82 -9.88 -28.06
C ALA A 563 -16.67 -10.95 -28.75
N ASP A 564 -16.25 -11.39 -29.94
CA ASP A 564 -16.75 -12.61 -30.58
C ASP A 564 -15.66 -13.69 -30.58
N SER A 565 -15.81 -14.69 -29.72
CA SER A 565 -14.79 -15.70 -29.45
C SER A 565 -14.54 -16.67 -30.59
N ILE A 566 -15.43 -16.75 -31.59
CA ILE A 566 -15.28 -17.62 -32.75
C ILE A 566 -14.94 -16.82 -34.00
N LEU A 567 -15.60 -15.68 -34.23
CA LEU A 567 -15.25 -14.84 -35.37
C LEU A 567 -13.91 -14.12 -35.22
N GLY A 568 -13.43 -13.93 -33.98
CA GLY A 568 -12.20 -13.19 -33.70
C GLY A 568 -12.32 -11.72 -34.07
N VAL A 569 -13.45 -11.10 -33.73
CA VAL A 569 -13.72 -9.68 -33.98
C VAL A 569 -14.34 -9.02 -32.76
N VAL A 570 -14.20 -7.71 -32.67
CA VAL A 570 -14.95 -6.89 -31.72
C VAL A 570 -16.14 -6.28 -32.45
N TRP A 571 -17.34 -6.54 -31.93
CA TRP A 571 -18.57 -5.86 -32.34
C TRP A 571 -18.73 -4.55 -31.57
N ARG A 572 -19.24 -3.51 -32.21
CA ARG A 572 -19.66 -2.26 -31.58
C ARG A 572 -21.16 -2.10 -31.70
N LEU A 573 -21.81 -1.80 -30.59
CA LEU A 573 -23.22 -1.44 -30.50
C LEU A 573 -23.34 0.03 -30.10
N ASN A 574 -24.12 0.81 -30.85
CA ASN A 574 -24.60 2.11 -30.42
C ASN A 574 -25.98 1.96 -29.74
N ILE A 575 -26.03 2.11 -28.43
CA ILE A 575 -27.27 1.88 -27.65
C ILE A 575 -28.35 2.94 -27.90
N LYS A 576 -28.02 4.07 -28.55
CA LYS A 576 -29.01 5.10 -28.90
C LYS A 576 -29.69 4.85 -30.23
N THR A 577 -28.97 4.26 -31.19
CA THR A 577 -29.48 4.02 -32.54
C THR A 577 -29.81 2.55 -32.81
N GLY A 578 -29.33 1.64 -31.96
CA GLY A 578 -29.38 0.20 -32.16
C GLY A 578 -28.49 -0.31 -33.29
N VAL A 579 -27.61 0.54 -33.83
CA VAL A 579 -26.68 0.13 -34.90
C VAL A 579 -25.60 -0.76 -34.33
N VAL A 580 -25.45 -1.93 -34.94
CA VAL A 580 -24.40 -2.91 -34.61
C VAL A 580 -23.50 -3.10 -35.82
N GLU A 581 -22.19 -3.02 -35.61
CA GLU A 581 -21.19 -3.18 -36.66
C GLU A 581 -19.92 -3.89 -36.14
N LYS A 582 -19.14 -4.48 -37.05
CA LYS A 582 -17.81 -4.99 -36.71
C LYS A 582 -16.86 -3.79 -36.61
N ALA A 583 -16.31 -3.55 -35.43
CA ALA A 583 -15.48 -2.38 -35.17
C ALA A 583 -13.98 -2.68 -35.30
N ILE A 584 -13.55 -3.87 -34.89
CA ILE A 584 -12.13 -4.23 -34.82
C ILE A 584 -11.94 -5.69 -35.21
N SER A 585 -10.90 -5.95 -36.00
CA SER A 585 -10.43 -7.29 -36.33
C SER A 585 -8.90 -7.28 -36.30
N ASP A 586 -8.28 -8.29 -35.70
CA ASP A 586 -6.84 -8.41 -35.63
C ASP A 586 -6.45 -9.90 -35.67
N PRO A 587 -5.31 -10.29 -36.28
CA PRO A 587 -4.82 -11.66 -36.24
C PRO A 587 -4.63 -12.26 -34.84
N LEU A 588 -4.45 -11.43 -33.80
CA LEU A 588 -4.35 -11.90 -32.42
C LEU A 588 -5.71 -12.27 -31.81
N PHE A 589 -6.83 -11.95 -32.47
CA PHE A 589 -8.18 -12.24 -31.97
C PHE A 589 -8.72 -13.60 -32.42
N VAL A 590 -8.12 -14.20 -33.45
CA VAL A 590 -8.67 -15.41 -34.08
C VAL A 590 -8.19 -16.68 -33.39
N GLN A 591 -8.97 -17.75 -33.52
CA GLN A 591 -8.60 -19.09 -33.05
C GLN A 591 -7.44 -19.66 -33.89
N VAL A 592 -6.51 -20.33 -33.22
CA VAL A 592 -5.39 -21.05 -33.81
C VAL A 592 -5.57 -22.57 -33.57
N PRO A 593 -5.90 -23.36 -34.61
CA PRO A 593 -5.99 -24.81 -34.49
C PRO A 593 -4.66 -25.46 -34.05
N PRO A 594 -4.66 -26.62 -33.36
CA PRO A 594 -5.81 -27.49 -33.09
C PRO A 594 -6.59 -27.14 -31.82
N ASN A 595 -6.19 -26.11 -31.06
CA ASN A 595 -6.89 -25.70 -29.85
C ASN A 595 -8.30 -25.21 -30.20
N LYS A 596 -9.31 -25.68 -29.46
CA LYS A 596 -10.73 -25.36 -29.68
C LYS A 596 -11.31 -24.39 -28.64
N ASN A 597 -10.50 -23.91 -27.70
CA ASN A 597 -10.92 -22.91 -26.72
C ASN A 597 -11.40 -21.63 -27.42
N ALA A 598 -12.23 -20.85 -26.73
CA ALA A 598 -12.58 -19.49 -27.11
C ALA A 598 -11.30 -18.70 -27.46
N ALA A 599 -11.29 -17.95 -28.56
CA ALA A 599 -10.18 -17.04 -28.84
C ALA A 599 -10.37 -15.74 -28.08
N LEU A 600 -10.80 -14.67 -28.76
CA LEU A 600 -11.09 -13.39 -28.12
C LEU A 600 -12.13 -13.55 -27.02
N ASN A 601 -11.79 -13.20 -25.79
CA ASN A 601 -12.61 -13.48 -24.62
C ASN A 601 -12.95 -12.19 -23.85
N GLY A 602 -12.28 -11.90 -22.75
CA GLY A 602 -12.42 -10.65 -22.01
C GLY A 602 -12.01 -9.45 -22.85
N VAL A 603 -12.76 -8.35 -22.76
CA VAL A 603 -12.45 -7.07 -23.39
C VAL A 603 -12.80 -5.91 -22.46
N HIS A 604 -11.82 -5.03 -22.19
CA HIS A 604 -11.99 -3.88 -21.29
C HIS A 604 -11.35 -2.63 -21.88
N ALA A 605 -12.13 -1.56 -21.99
CA ALA A 605 -11.64 -0.32 -22.57
C ALA A 605 -11.17 0.65 -21.47
N LEU A 606 -9.95 1.15 -21.61
CA LEU A 606 -9.35 2.12 -20.68
C LEU A 606 -8.57 3.18 -21.46
N GLY A 607 -8.98 4.44 -21.31
CA GLY A 607 -8.40 5.56 -22.05
C GLY A 607 -8.57 5.37 -23.56
N GLU A 608 -7.45 5.34 -24.28
CA GLU A 608 -7.39 5.16 -25.74
C GLU A 608 -7.14 3.70 -26.17
N TYR A 609 -7.24 2.74 -25.25
CA TYR A 609 -6.95 1.33 -25.51
C TYR A 609 -8.14 0.43 -25.19
N LEU A 610 -8.33 -0.60 -26.02
CA LEU A 610 -9.10 -1.80 -25.70
C LEU A 610 -8.12 -2.90 -25.31
N TYR A 611 -8.14 -3.31 -24.05
CA TYR A 611 -7.43 -4.48 -23.56
C TYR A 611 -8.24 -5.73 -23.92
N PHE A 612 -7.56 -6.84 -24.17
CA PHE A 612 -8.22 -8.10 -24.51
C PHE A 612 -7.45 -9.32 -24.01
N THR A 613 -8.16 -10.43 -23.83
CA THR A 613 -7.58 -11.76 -23.69
C THR A 613 -7.87 -12.62 -24.91
N ASN A 614 -6.96 -13.55 -25.21
CA ASN A 614 -7.22 -14.67 -26.11
C ASN A 614 -7.00 -15.99 -25.35
N SER A 615 -8.07 -16.69 -24.99
CA SER A 615 -7.99 -17.95 -24.22
C SER A 615 -7.44 -19.12 -25.04
N ASN A 616 -7.49 -19.03 -26.37
CA ASN A 616 -7.00 -20.05 -27.31
C ASN A 616 -5.47 -20.04 -27.45
N THR A 617 -4.86 -18.87 -27.27
CA THR A 617 -3.40 -18.65 -27.41
C THR A 617 -2.74 -18.09 -26.15
N ALA A 618 -3.50 -17.94 -25.06
CA ALA A 618 -3.07 -17.39 -23.77
C ALA A 618 -2.37 -16.04 -23.90
N ILE A 619 -3.02 -15.11 -24.60
CA ILE A 619 -2.53 -13.73 -24.78
C ILE A 619 -3.32 -12.79 -23.89
N ILE A 620 -2.62 -11.85 -23.25
CA ILE A 620 -3.20 -10.58 -22.80
C ILE A 620 -2.57 -9.50 -23.67
N GLY A 621 -3.41 -8.69 -24.30
CA GLY A 621 -2.97 -7.65 -25.23
C GLY A 621 -3.81 -6.39 -25.14
N LYS A 622 -3.46 -5.41 -25.98
CA LYS A 622 -4.22 -4.17 -26.14
C LYS A 622 -4.17 -3.67 -27.58
N ILE A 623 -5.18 -2.91 -27.99
CA ILE A 623 -5.23 -2.24 -29.30
C ILE A 623 -5.77 -0.83 -29.12
N ARG A 624 -5.27 0.14 -29.92
CA ARG A 624 -5.77 1.52 -29.86
C ARG A 624 -7.18 1.64 -30.45
N ILE A 625 -8.03 2.39 -29.76
CA ILE A 625 -9.39 2.71 -30.19
C ILE A 625 -9.61 4.22 -30.25
N LEU A 626 -10.49 4.63 -31.14
CA LEU A 626 -10.97 6.01 -31.26
C LEU A 626 -11.99 6.33 -30.16
N PRO A 627 -12.34 7.61 -29.91
CA PRO A 627 -13.30 8.01 -28.88
C PRO A 627 -14.71 7.39 -29.02
N ASP A 628 -15.03 6.87 -30.20
CA ASP A 628 -16.28 6.18 -30.49
C ASP A 628 -16.15 4.64 -30.43
N GLY A 629 -14.97 4.10 -30.13
CA GLY A 629 -14.71 2.67 -29.98
C GLY A 629 -14.32 1.94 -31.27
N LEU A 630 -14.18 2.65 -32.40
CA LEU A 630 -13.63 2.08 -33.63
C LEU A 630 -12.11 1.86 -33.52
N SER A 631 -11.56 0.98 -34.36
CA SER A 631 -10.11 0.80 -34.46
C SER A 631 -9.41 2.10 -34.87
N ALA A 632 -8.28 2.41 -34.22
CA ALA A 632 -7.39 3.50 -34.64
C ALA A 632 -6.53 3.15 -35.87
N GLY A 633 -6.62 1.92 -36.39
CA GLY A 633 -5.87 1.44 -37.55
C GLY A 633 -4.49 0.87 -37.24
N GLU A 634 -4.10 0.85 -35.96
CA GLU A 634 -2.87 0.24 -35.48
C GLU A 634 -3.07 -1.25 -35.13
N PRO A 635 -2.06 -2.11 -35.31
CA PRO A 635 -2.15 -3.52 -34.94
C PRO A 635 -2.22 -3.69 -33.42
N ALA A 636 -2.79 -4.80 -32.97
CA ALA A 636 -2.79 -5.16 -31.55
C ALA A 636 -1.37 -5.44 -31.02
N GLU A 637 -1.12 -5.04 -29.78
CA GLU A 637 0.11 -5.26 -29.04
C GLU A 637 -0.08 -6.38 -28.00
N VAL A 638 0.88 -7.30 -27.92
CA VAL A 638 0.92 -8.33 -26.85
C VAL A 638 1.58 -7.73 -25.61
N ILE A 639 0.91 -7.80 -24.46
CA ILE A 639 1.47 -7.45 -23.16
C ILE A 639 2.21 -8.66 -22.58
N THR A 640 1.55 -9.83 -22.58
CA THR A 640 2.15 -11.11 -22.20
C THR A 640 1.52 -12.26 -22.98
N SER A 641 2.28 -13.33 -23.14
CA SER A 641 1.79 -14.61 -23.63
C SER A 641 2.46 -15.77 -22.90
N ASP A 642 1.66 -16.65 -22.31
CA ASP A 642 2.17 -17.83 -21.60
C ASP A 642 1.17 -19.00 -21.68
N PHE A 643 1.20 -19.64 -22.85
CA PHE A 643 0.34 -20.80 -23.13
C PHE A 643 0.73 -22.05 -22.34
N ALA A 644 1.95 -22.11 -21.79
CA ALA A 644 2.40 -23.31 -21.08
C ALA A 644 1.73 -23.42 -19.71
N ASN A 645 1.40 -22.29 -19.10
CA ASN A 645 0.98 -22.23 -17.70
C ASN A 645 -0.44 -21.66 -17.52
N PHE A 646 -1.01 -20.94 -18.49
CA PHE A 646 -2.25 -20.19 -18.26
C PHE A 646 -3.27 -20.29 -19.39
N THR A 647 -4.53 -20.03 -19.04
CA THR A 647 -5.64 -19.86 -19.97
C THR A 647 -6.48 -18.71 -19.46
N TYR A 648 -6.17 -17.51 -19.94
CA TYR A 648 -6.83 -16.28 -19.49
C TYR A 648 -8.26 -16.22 -20.01
N ASP A 649 -9.20 -16.00 -19.10
CA ASP A 649 -10.61 -15.80 -19.40
C ASP A 649 -10.91 -14.28 -19.39
N ASP A 650 -11.86 -13.79 -18.61
CA ASP A 650 -12.05 -12.36 -18.38
C ASP A 650 -11.13 -11.80 -17.28
N PHE A 651 -11.05 -10.47 -17.20
CA PHE A 651 -10.08 -9.77 -16.35
C PHE A 651 -10.58 -8.40 -15.92
N TYR A 652 -9.93 -7.82 -14.91
CA TYR A 652 -10.05 -6.41 -14.59
C TYR A 652 -8.80 -5.64 -15.03
N VAL A 653 -8.97 -4.43 -15.58
CA VAL A 653 -7.86 -3.51 -15.85
C VAL A 653 -7.96 -2.28 -14.96
N SER A 654 -6.95 -2.09 -14.11
CA SER A 654 -6.88 -0.94 -13.21
C SER A 654 -6.62 0.38 -13.96
N PRO A 655 -6.88 1.55 -13.35
CA PRO A 655 -6.54 2.85 -13.95
C PRO A 655 -5.04 3.03 -14.29
N ALA A 656 -4.15 2.27 -13.63
CA ALA A 656 -2.71 2.23 -13.94
C ALA A 656 -2.36 1.27 -15.10
N GLY A 657 -3.36 0.60 -15.70
CA GLY A 657 -3.18 -0.39 -16.75
C GLY A 657 -2.57 -1.72 -16.28
N ILE A 658 -2.61 -2.01 -14.97
CA ILE A 658 -2.32 -3.35 -14.43
C ILE A 658 -3.56 -4.23 -14.66
N VAL A 659 -3.35 -5.41 -15.23
CA VAL A 659 -4.38 -6.40 -15.52
C VAL A 659 -4.41 -7.45 -14.40
N PHE A 660 -5.62 -7.79 -13.94
CA PHE A 660 -5.90 -8.87 -13.00
C PHE A 660 -6.76 -9.91 -13.74
N ALA A 661 -6.12 -10.95 -14.25
CA ALA A 661 -6.75 -11.92 -15.14
C ALA A 661 -7.11 -13.21 -14.41
N ALA A 662 -8.37 -13.64 -14.54
CA ALA A 662 -8.78 -14.98 -14.19
C ALA A 662 -8.14 -15.98 -15.15
N SER A 663 -7.62 -17.09 -14.60
CA SER A 663 -7.10 -18.20 -15.39
C SER A 663 -7.72 -19.49 -14.93
N THR A 664 -8.39 -20.18 -15.87
CA THR A 664 -8.96 -21.51 -15.64
C THR A 664 -7.89 -22.58 -15.50
N THR A 665 -6.73 -22.38 -16.12
CA THR A 665 -5.56 -23.26 -15.95
C THR A 665 -4.79 -22.79 -14.73
N GLU A 666 -4.37 -23.75 -13.89
CA GLU A 666 -3.76 -23.53 -12.57
C GLU A 666 -4.69 -22.90 -11.51
N ASP A 667 -5.99 -22.75 -11.80
CA ASP A 667 -7.00 -22.22 -10.86
C ASP A 667 -6.55 -20.96 -10.13
N SER A 668 -6.23 -19.93 -10.93
CA SER A 668 -5.48 -18.77 -10.45
C SER A 668 -6.03 -17.42 -10.91
N VAL A 669 -5.66 -16.37 -10.18
CA VAL A 669 -5.77 -14.97 -10.62
C VAL A 669 -4.39 -14.36 -10.73
N ASN A 670 -4.10 -13.79 -11.89
CA ASN A 670 -2.77 -13.32 -12.28
C ASN A 670 -2.73 -11.80 -12.37
N ARG A 671 -1.75 -11.17 -11.71
CA ARG A 671 -1.43 -9.75 -11.85
C ARG A 671 -0.39 -9.57 -12.95
N VAL A 672 -0.71 -8.78 -13.95
CA VAL A 672 0.13 -8.51 -15.12
C VAL A 672 0.34 -7.00 -15.24
N THR A 673 1.58 -6.56 -15.11
CA THR A 673 1.96 -5.15 -15.31
C THR A 673 2.06 -4.80 -16.79
N GLN A 674 2.05 -3.51 -17.12
CA GLN A 674 2.09 -3.04 -18.51
C GLN A 674 3.33 -3.49 -19.31
N ASN A 675 4.43 -3.84 -18.62
CA ASN A 675 5.64 -4.37 -19.23
C ASN A 675 5.63 -5.91 -19.42
N GLY A 676 4.50 -6.56 -19.13
CA GLY A 676 4.33 -8.01 -19.26
C GLY A 676 4.81 -8.84 -18.06
N THR A 677 5.26 -8.21 -16.96
CA THR A 677 5.64 -8.97 -15.76
C THR A 677 4.41 -9.55 -15.11
N GLN A 678 4.40 -10.88 -14.95
CA GLN A 678 3.29 -11.62 -14.37
C GLN A 678 3.62 -12.14 -12.98
N THR A 679 2.65 -12.09 -12.08
CA THR A 679 2.72 -12.66 -10.74
C THR A 679 1.38 -13.30 -10.42
N VAL A 680 1.41 -14.57 -9.98
CA VAL A 680 0.22 -15.26 -9.49
C VAL A 680 -0.16 -14.65 -8.14
N LEU A 681 -1.35 -14.05 -8.04
CA LEU A 681 -1.83 -13.44 -6.79
C LEU A 681 -2.55 -14.45 -5.91
N VAL A 682 -3.43 -15.24 -6.52
CA VAL A 682 -4.22 -16.26 -5.84
C VAL A 682 -4.09 -17.54 -6.63
N GLN A 683 -3.86 -18.65 -5.94
CA GLN A 683 -3.80 -19.98 -6.52
C GLN A 683 -4.16 -21.00 -5.45
N ASN A 684 -5.14 -21.88 -5.70
CA ASN A 684 -5.49 -23.06 -4.90
C ASN A 684 -5.74 -22.92 -3.37
N ASP A 685 -5.57 -21.76 -2.72
CA ASP A 685 -5.69 -21.60 -1.26
C ASP A 685 -7.15 -21.63 -0.73
N VAL A 686 -8.17 -21.70 -1.62
CA VAL A 686 -9.62 -21.76 -1.29
C VAL A 686 -10.47 -22.59 -2.27
N GLU A 687 -9.88 -23.49 -3.06
CA GLU A 687 -10.62 -24.21 -4.12
C GLU A 687 -11.33 -23.25 -5.09
N LEU A 688 -10.58 -22.32 -5.69
CA LEU A 688 -11.06 -21.53 -6.83
C LEU A 688 -11.35 -22.47 -8.00
N ASP A 689 -12.59 -22.92 -8.18
CA ASP A 689 -12.92 -23.90 -9.22
C ASP A 689 -13.07 -23.25 -10.60
N HIS A 690 -11.98 -23.13 -11.35
CA HIS A 690 -11.91 -22.49 -12.67
C HIS A 690 -12.41 -21.03 -12.65
N PRO A 691 -11.58 -20.08 -12.18
CA PRO A 691 -11.85 -18.64 -12.28
C PRO A 691 -12.13 -18.22 -13.73
N VAL A 692 -13.17 -17.42 -13.94
CA VAL A 692 -13.57 -16.95 -15.28
C VAL A 692 -13.66 -15.43 -15.41
N ALA A 693 -13.89 -14.69 -14.32
CA ALA A 693 -13.90 -13.23 -14.38
C ALA A 693 -13.50 -12.58 -13.05
N VAL A 694 -13.02 -11.34 -13.15
CA VAL A 694 -12.53 -10.52 -12.03
C VAL A 694 -13.10 -9.11 -12.13
N ASP A 695 -13.55 -8.55 -11.01
CA ASP A 695 -13.86 -7.12 -10.87
C ASP A 695 -13.44 -6.62 -9.49
N PHE A 696 -13.33 -5.30 -9.30
CA PHE A 696 -12.93 -4.70 -8.03
C PHE A 696 -14.07 -3.99 -7.33
N GLY A 697 -14.06 -4.07 -6.00
CA GLY A 697 -14.98 -3.34 -5.15
C GLY A 697 -14.92 -1.83 -5.37
N VAL A 698 -15.98 -1.14 -4.98
CA VAL A 698 -16.06 0.33 -5.04
C VAL A 698 -16.02 0.94 -3.64
N GLY A 699 -15.49 2.16 -3.51
CA GLY A 699 -15.56 2.90 -2.25
C GLY A 699 -14.71 2.27 -1.13
N PRO A 700 -15.29 1.82 0.00
CA PRO A 700 -14.52 1.18 1.08
C PRO A 700 -13.85 -0.13 0.67
N GLU A 701 -14.29 -0.74 -0.43
CA GLU A 701 -13.78 -2.01 -0.96
C GLU A 701 -12.91 -1.83 -2.22
N GLU A 702 -12.40 -0.61 -2.50
CA GLU A 702 -11.57 -0.28 -3.67
C GLU A 702 -10.19 -1.01 -3.70
N GLY A 703 -9.92 -1.84 -2.69
CA GLY A 703 -8.78 -2.78 -2.61
C GLY A 703 -9.19 -4.24 -2.44
N VAL A 704 -10.47 -4.55 -2.63
CA VAL A 704 -11.04 -5.90 -2.61
C VAL A 704 -11.33 -6.32 -4.05
N MET A 705 -10.84 -7.49 -4.41
CA MET A 705 -11.08 -8.11 -5.71
C MET A 705 -12.16 -9.16 -5.56
N TYR A 706 -13.15 -9.17 -6.44
CA TYR A 706 -14.13 -10.24 -6.55
C TYR A 706 -13.83 -11.10 -7.75
N VAL A 707 -13.95 -12.41 -7.56
CA VAL A 707 -13.66 -13.43 -8.56
C VAL A 707 -14.89 -14.30 -8.67
N VAL A 708 -15.34 -14.58 -9.90
CA VAL A 708 -16.36 -15.61 -10.15
C VAL A 708 -15.74 -16.81 -10.85
N THR A 709 -16.28 -17.99 -10.54
CA THR A 709 -15.75 -19.26 -11.02
C THR A 709 -16.81 -20.08 -11.75
N ALA A 710 -16.39 -20.92 -12.69
CA ALA A 710 -17.29 -21.78 -13.44
C ALA A 710 -17.73 -23.03 -12.66
N GLY A 711 -17.04 -23.38 -11.56
CA GLY A 711 -17.32 -24.60 -10.80
C GLY A 711 -16.88 -25.85 -11.57
N THR A 712 -17.65 -26.94 -11.45
CA THR A 712 -17.35 -28.20 -12.13
C THR A 712 -17.56 -28.09 -13.65
N ILE A 713 -16.48 -28.30 -14.40
CA ILE A 713 -16.49 -28.37 -15.87
C ILE A 713 -16.34 -29.83 -16.31
N ALA A 714 -17.29 -30.29 -17.14
CA ALA A 714 -17.30 -31.66 -17.65
C ALA A 714 -16.01 -31.96 -18.44
N GLY A 715 -15.28 -33.00 -18.03
CA GLY A 715 -14.01 -33.38 -18.65
C GLY A 715 -12.78 -32.63 -18.15
N VAL A 716 -12.93 -31.62 -17.28
CA VAL A 716 -11.83 -30.87 -16.66
C VAL A 716 -11.72 -31.18 -15.16
N GLY A 717 -12.80 -31.06 -14.39
CA GLY A 717 -12.79 -31.27 -12.93
C GLY A 717 -13.60 -30.21 -12.18
N GLY A 718 -13.37 -30.06 -10.87
CA GLY A 718 -14.00 -29.06 -9.99
C GLY A 718 -14.91 -29.67 -8.90
N THR A 719 -15.19 -28.92 -7.83
CA THR A 719 -15.79 -29.42 -6.59
C THR A 719 -17.24 -28.98 -6.29
N GLY A 720 -17.86 -28.15 -7.14
CA GLY A 720 -19.26 -27.74 -6.98
C GLY A 720 -19.83 -26.87 -8.11
N GLY A 721 -20.87 -26.08 -7.82
CA GLY A 721 -21.30 -25.01 -8.73
C GLY A 721 -20.35 -23.82 -8.68
N GLY A 722 -20.52 -22.85 -9.57
CA GLY A 722 -19.71 -21.64 -9.60
C GLY A 722 -19.72 -20.87 -8.28
N GLN A 723 -18.62 -20.22 -7.96
CA GLN A 723 -18.42 -19.48 -6.72
C GLN A 723 -18.34 -17.98 -6.99
N VAL A 724 -18.74 -17.19 -5.99
CA VAL A 724 -18.41 -15.77 -5.90
C VAL A 724 -17.45 -15.61 -4.73
N VAL A 725 -16.25 -15.16 -5.01
CA VAL A 725 -15.12 -15.16 -4.08
C VAL A 725 -14.62 -13.74 -3.87
N LYS A 726 -14.41 -13.38 -2.61
CA LYS A 726 -13.84 -12.10 -2.18
C LYS A 726 -12.37 -12.31 -1.83
N VAL A 727 -11.49 -11.60 -2.52
CA VAL A 727 -10.05 -11.62 -2.31
C VAL A 727 -9.61 -10.26 -1.79
N ASN A 728 -9.04 -10.21 -0.59
CA ASN A 728 -8.38 -9.01 -0.11
C ASN A 728 -6.94 -9.00 -0.61
N VAL A 729 -6.65 -8.21 -1.66
CA VAL A 729 -5.37 -8.24 -2.37
C VAL A 729 -4.25 -7.48 -1.67
N GLY A 730 -4.45 -7.05 -0.41
CA GLY A 730 -3.39 -6.65 0.52
C GLY A 730 -2.16 -6.01 -0.12
N GLY A 731 -2.29 -4.78 -0.65
CA GLY A 731 -1.16 -3.92 -1.05
C GLY A 731 -0.18 -4.39 -2.14
N GLN A 732 -0.24 -5.64 -2.62
CA GLN A 732 0.73 -6.22 -3.55
C GLN A 732 0.66 -5.64 -4.98
#